data_AF-A0A1M3FUL0-F1
#
_entry.id   AF-A0A1M3FUL0-F1
#
_cell.length_a   1.000
_cell.length_b   1.000
_cell.length_c   1.000
_cell.angle_alpha   90.00
_cell.angle_beta   90.00
_cell.angle_gamma   90.00
#
_symmetry.space_group_name_H-M   'P 1'
#
loop_
_entity.id
_entity.type
_entity.pdbx_description
1 polymer ?
#
loop_
_entity_poly.entity_id
_entity_poly.type
_entity_poly.pdbx_seq_one_letter_code
_entity_poly.pdbx_strand_id
1 'polypeptide(L)'
;MPLLLNAQKSNTPKTLLWRISGNGLKKDSYLYGTMHVQDKRVFNFSDSLYHYLEKADGYAMEVDLRDFIDTMIQRAITDHEAEFFRDDEEETVSKPSGKKNATIDSLLKLVKDKNDPASRKRLIKMREALVRMSLKKRAEMPTIMDAWFYGIARRQGKWLGSVEDVRDQLPLVDEVGSDMDEGSLKSSPAEVGRTLENMIQIYSSRDLDALYDWAKPGMGQKESDRIFVRRNLKMIRSMDSLARIRSVFFAVGAAHLPGDSGVIKLLRDKGYTVTPVLSSKYPDPDKYMSKLAEAPWLKVEDRDKSLWIDMPTSASDITMLGDALVMRYSMDITTMTFFMVASIEVPEGAESQRIKDALNNNKKVTVLSQKEVENAGLKGLQGDAFSNNSYYRIQYLYRKGRVYMLMAGGEKKKTLESADVARFFQSFAPREVVKPLQPWYSQQLSEKGMSVDFPRKPRHNRQMEKEMDDAETQHVVYDLTDLKADVYMMLRIADLRVTNVIASDSSYFQTYRSSFASTIDSVTRDEAGLWEGFPVFYLEGYTEKRDVLIRVMALNRGNRNYTLYAGGNPGKNSQAILDRFFQSFKLLPYQTLPRQKQTSAEGNFSSTVPKPFYLYQDTEEGETPLQLSHYVSADSIEAVWYEVVKTPIPKYMWATSDSGYFNMAVKAYISWDDSVLRQQPVVNNGLKGMEWVIHPAQSHVEKRIRIFFSGDSIYKVIAYIPAPYINAAHHNAFFEDFRIVKPEKKADMLKSKASMLLNDLQSSDSATAAEALGALWDAPFTKKELPLLYEAYKKPYADDSASSYYSVRSQLQFVIAKLADNSTLRFVKDNYKFFTGSRESLKMEMLNLLAAIQTQESYTLLKELLLNNTPQEAGDHELSYRISDSLKLTATLFPEILKLADRPQFGDRIMQITAELLDSNIILPAIVMPYAPAVYQYTDSIINVLRKTDSSDIEGYTERSRIHLLARLKQPEAYQLLQKYTSINQTFIRMEAAMLLLKNEQKVEADVLRKIAADRWFRRDLYDSLIAMGKEALFPLKYLTQELMAESDMYNIAYDETPVTEMELLGVRQIQYKGELKKFYLYRIQLGEGDEDEVETYLGIAGPYSVNEKEMRIKTSITGLYTTEAFDEEKIDEHFEAYLKEIAEYYDSEE
;
A
#
# COMPACT_ATOMS: atom_id res chain seq x y z
N MET A 1 52.64 0.64 -10.00
CA MET A 1 52.60 1.04 -11.41
C MET A 1 51.34 0.46 -12.03
N PRO A 2 50.29 1.25 -12.30
CA PRO A 2 49.20 0.83 -13.17
C PRO A 2 49.54 1.17 -14.63
N LEU A 3 49.36 0.19 -15.52
CA LEU A 3 49.43 0.37 -16.98
C LEU A 3 48.30 1.30 -17.44
N LEU A 4 48.66 2.37 -18.15
CA LEU A 4 47.75 3.18 -18.96
C LEU A 4 47.32 2.38 -20.19
N LEU A 5 46.04 1.97 -20.24
CA LEU A 5 45.37 1.58 -21.47
C LEU A 5 45.04 2.84 -22.26
N ASN A 6 45.78 3.08 -23.35
CA ASN A 6 45.40 4.05 -24.37
C ASN A 6 44.14 3.55 -25.10
N ALA A 7 43.01 4.23 -24.91
CA ALA A 7 41.84 4.03 -25.76
C ALA A 7 42.14 4.51 -27.19
N GLN A 8 42.03 3.59 -28.15
CA GLN A 8 42.15 3.85 -29.58
C GLN A 8 41.00 4.79 -30.00
N LYS A 9 41.30 6.01 -30.47
CA LYS A 9 40.30 6.86 -31.13
C LYS A 9 39.78 6.13 -32.37
N SER A 10 38.51 5.70 -32.34
CA SER A 10 37.77 5.30 -33.53
C SER A 10 37.85 6.42 -34.56
N ASN A 11 38.14 6.10 -35.82
CA ASN A 11 38.16 7.07 -36.92
C ASN A 11 36.84 6.94 -37.68
N THR A 12 35.73 7.33 -37.03
CA THR A 12 34.39 7.17 -37.63
C THR A 12 34.25 8.15 -38.80
N PRO A 13 33.88 7.68 -40.02
CA PRO A 13 33.66 8.56 -41.17
C PRO A 13 32.62 9.64 -40.87
N LYS A 14 32.92 10.90 -41.26
CA LYS A 14 32.03 12.06 -41.03
C LYS A 14 30.78 12.05 -41.91
N THR A 15 29.83 11.18 -41.59
CA THR A 15 28.54 11.08 -42.27
C THR A 15 27.45 10.66 -41.29
N LEU A 16 26.23 11.11 -41.59
CA LEU A 16 25.01 10.72 -40.89
C LEU A 16 24.22 9.65 -41.65
N LEU A 17 24.60 9.34 -42.91
CA LEU A 17 23.90 8.38 -43.77
C LEU A 17 24.71 7.10 -43.95
N TRP A 18 24.05 5.96 -43.70
CA TRP A 18 24.64 4.63 -43.72
C TRP A 18 23.77 3.69 -44.54
N ARG A 19 24.41 2.81 -45.31
CA ARG A 19 23.77 1.76 -46.09
C ARG A 19 23.87 0.44 -45.34
N ILE A 20 22.75 -0.25 -45.22
CA ILE A 20 22.59 -1.57 -44.60
C ILE A 20 22.37 -2.60 -45.73
N SER A 21 23.22 -3.61 -45.80
CA SER A 21 23.21 -4.65 -46.83
C SER A 21 23.67 -5.99 -46.25
N GLY A 22 23.61 -7.08 -47.03
CA GLY A 22 24.01 -8.41 -46.56
C GLY A 22 22.96 -9.10 -45.68
N ASN A 23 23.35 -10.14 -44.93
CA ASN A 23 22.48 -10.91 -44.02
C ASN A 23 21.16 -11.44 -44.64
N GLY A 24 21.18 -11.74 -45.95
CA GLY A 24 20.00 -12.24 -46.68
C GLY A 24 19.01 -11.18 -47.15
N LEU A 25 19.33 -9.88 -47.04
CA LEU A 25 18.48 -8.82 -47.60
C LEU A 25 18.44 -8.87 -49.14
N LYS A 26 17.22 -8.77 -49.70
CA LYS A 26 17.00 -8.73 -51.15
C LYS A 26 17.24 -7.35 -51.76
N LYS A 27 17.11 -6.29 -50.95
CA LYS A 27 17.37 -4.90 -51.30
C LYS A 27 18.03 -4.22 -50.10
N ASP A 28 18.93 -3.29 -50.38
CA ASP A 28 19.59 -2.50 -49.33
C ASP A 28 18.56 -1.64 -48.57
N SER A 29 18.78 -1.48 -47.27
CA SER A 29 18.09 -0.50 -46.42
C SER A 29 19.08 0.61 -46.03
N TYR A 30 18.58 1.70 -45.46
CA TYR A 30 19.40 2.87 -45.15
C TYR A 30 19.11 3.37 -43.74
N LEU A 31 20.13 3.90 -43.06
CA LEU A 31 20.03 4.46 -41.71
C LEU A 31 20.56 5.89 -41.75
N TYR A 32 19.76 6.82 -41.26
CA TYR A 32 20.11 8.23 -41.16
C TYR A 32 19.97 8.74 -39.72
N GLY A 33 20.99 9.47 -39.26
CA GLY A 33 20.99 10.14 -37.95
C GLY A 33 20.26 11.47 -37.98
N THR A 34 19.05 11.56 -37.39
CA THR A 34 18.25 12.79 -37.29
C THR A 34 18.58 13.62 -36.06
N MET A 35 18.03 14.84 -36.00
CA MET A 35 18.04 15.70 -34.82
C MET A 35 16.70 16.43 -34.70
N HIS A 36 16.08 16.40 -33.51
CA HIS A 36 14.72 16.86 -33.26
C HIS A 36 14.62 18.38 -33.06
N VAL A 37 15.11 19.18 -34.02
CA VAL A 37 15.03 20.65 -33.99
C VAL A 37 14.48 21.23 -35.29
N GLN A 38 13.92 22.45 -35.22
CA GLN A 38 13.39 23.20 -36.38
C GLN A 38 14.42 24.14 -37.03
N ASP A 39 15.68 24.19 -36.55
CA ASP A 39 16.68 25.14 -37.08
C ASP A 39 17.02 24.85 -38.54
N LYS A 40 16.80 25.80 -39.46
CA LYS A 40 16.97 25.58 -40.91
C LYS A 40 18.37 25.07 -41.30
N ARG A 41 19.41 25.33 -40.51
CA ARG A 41 20.79 24.91 -40.80
C ARG A 41 20.96 23.39 -40.84
N VAL A 42 20.14 22.64 -40.09
CA VAL A 42 20.28 21.18 -39.99
C VAL A 42 19.57 20.46 -41.14
N PHE A 43 18.80 21.18 -41.95
CA PHE A 43 18.05 20.65 -43.11
C PHE A 43 18.86 20.68 -44.41
N ASN A 44 20.17 20.91 -44.33
CA ASN A 44 21.08 20.91 -45.49
C ASN A 44 21.47 19.47 -45.88
N PHE A 45 20.56 18.74 -46.53
CA PHE A 45 20.72 17.34 -46.89
C PHE A 45 21.49 17.13 -48.20
N SER A 46 22.21 16.01 -48.28
CA SER A 46 22.93 15.64 -49.51
C SER A 46 22.01 15.07 -50.58
N ASP A 47 22.42 15.17 -51.85
CA ASP A 47 21.72 14.52 -52.97
C ASP A 47 21.55 13.00 -52.77
N SER A 48 22.55 12.35 -52.19
CA SER A 48 22.55 10.92 -51.88
C SER A 48 21.49 10.57 -50.84
N LEU A 49 21.21 11.45 -49.88
CA LEU A 49 20.11 11.25 -48.94
C LEU A 49 18.78 11.18 -49.67
N TYR A 50 18.48 12.18 -50.50
CA TYR A 50 17.24 12.20 -51.28
C TYR A 50 17.13 10.98 -52.19
N HIS A 51 18.21 10.64 -52.88
CA HIS A 51 18.26 9.47 -53.76
C HIS A 51 17.94 8.16 -53.02
N TYR A 52 18.52 7.93 -51.85
CA TYR A 52 18.29 6.70 -51.09
C TYR A 52 16.96 6.69 -50.34
N LEU A 53 16.45 7.85 -49.92
CA LEU A 53 15.08 7.98 -49.44
C LEU A 53 14.08 7.63 -50.54
N GLU A 54 14.26 8.15 -51.76
CA GLU A 54 13.45 7.83 -52.93
C GLU A 54 13.51 6.34 -53.31
N LYS A 55 14.68 5.71 -53.18
CA LYS A 55 14.90 4.31 -53.56
C LYS A 55 14.33 3.31 -52.56
N ALA A 56 14.19 3.68 -51.28
CA ALA A 56 13.64 2.80 -50.26
C ALA A 56 12.14 2.54 -50.50
N ASP A 57 11.67 1.33 -50.19
CA ASP A 57 10.25 0.96 -50.34
C ASP A 57 9.40 1.49 -49.16
N GLY A 58 10.03 1.75 -48.01
CA GLY A 58 9.41 2.33 -46.83
C GLY A 58 10.30 3.33 -46.09
N TYR A 59 9.71 4.08 -45.17
CA TYR A 59 10.35 5.00 -44.25
C TYR A 59 9.93 4.64 -42.81
N ALA A 60 10.89 4.57 -41.90
CA ALA A 60 10.60 4.36 -40.49
C ALA A 60 11.38 5.35 -39.63
N MET A 61 10.67 6.09 -38.78
CA MET A 61 11.29 7.00 -37.80
C MET A 61 11.48 6.29 -36.45
N GLU A 62 12.10 6.95 -35.48
CA GLU A 62 12.33 6.41 -34.14
C GLU A 62 11.01 6.01 -33.46
N VAL A 63 10.09 6.96 -33.30
CA VAL A 63 8.76 6.77 -32.72
C VAL A 63 7.70 7.31 -33.67
N ASP A 64 6.53 6.67 -33.76
CA ASP A 64 5.42 7.22 -34.55
C ASP A 64 4.92 8.53 -33.89
N LEU A 65 5.25 9.66 -34.51
CA LEU A 65 4.90 10.99 -34.00
C LEU A 65 3.40 11.21 -33.93
N ARG A 66 2.60 10.56 -34.79
CA ARG A 66 1.15 10.65 -34.74
C ARG A 66 0.63 9.95 -33.49
N ASP A 67 1.03 8.70 -33.28
CA ASP A 67 0.60 7.93 -32.11
C ASP A 67 1.06 8.62 -30.81
N PHE A 68 2.26 9.23 -30.82
CA PHE A 68 2.75 10.05 -29.70
C PHE A 68 1.85 11.26 -29.43
N ILE A 69 1.52 12.05 -30.46
CA ILE A 69 0.66 13.23 -30.33
C ILE A 69 -0.76 12.85 -29.91
N ASP A 70 -1.34 11.81 -30.51
CA ASP A 70 -2.67 11.31 -30.17
C ASP A 70 -2.71 10.87 -28.70
N THR A 71 -1.67 10.18 -28.22
CA THR A 71 -1.52 9.78 -26.82
C THR A 71 -1.43 10.98 -25.89
N MET A 72 -0.64 11.99 -26.25
CA MET A 72 -0.51 13.23 -25.45
C MET A 72 -1.81 14.03 -25.39
N ILE A 73 -2.57 14.08 -26.49
CA ILE A 73 -3.89 14.73 -26.54
C ILE A 73 -4.89 13.97 -25.67
N GLN A 74 -4.96 12.65 -25.80
CA GLN A 74 -5.85 11.83 -24.99
C GLN A 74 -5.52 11.94 -23.50
N ARG A 75 -4.23 11.96 -23.15
CA ARG A 75 -3.77 12.20 -21.78
C ARG A 75 -4.19 13.59 -21.29
N ALA A 76 -3.94 14.65 -22.05
CA ALA A 76 -4.33 16.00 -21.67
C ALA A 76 -5.85 16.16 -21.47
N ILE A 77 -6.67 15.45 -22.25
CA ILE A 77 -8.13 15.42 -22.06
C ILE A 77 -8.51 14.66 -20.80
N THR A 78 -7.89 13.50 -20.56
CA THR A 78 -8.14 12.68 -19.36
C THR A 78 -7.73 13.44 -18.08
N ASP A 79 -6.57 14.08 -18.09
CA ASP A 79 -6.09 14.94 -17.01
C ASP A 79 -7.06 16.11 -16.77
N HIS A 80 -7.57 16.73 -17.84
CA HIS A 80 -8.52 17.83 -17.73
C HIS A 80 -9.91 17.37 -17.23
N GLU A 81 -10.34 16.16 -17.58
CA GLU A 81 -11.54 15.54 -17.01
C GLU A 81 -11.37 15.33 -15.51
N ALA A 82 -10.23 14.77 -15.09
CA ALA A 82 -9.91 14.61 -13.68
C ALA A 82 -9.88 15.95 -12.93
N GLU A 83 -9.34 17.01 -13.54
CA GLU A 83 -9.40 18.38 -13.01
C GLU A 83 -10.84 18.92 -12.93
N PHE A 84 -11.69 18.64 -13.92
CA PHE A 84 -13.09 19.11 -13.99
C PHE A 84 -14.00 18.45 -12.94
N PHE A 85 -13.65 17.24 -12.48
CA PHE A 85 -14.37 16.51 -11.42
C PHE A 85 -13.77 16.72 -10.01
N ARG A 86 -12.72 17.54 -9.86
CA ARG A 86 -12.28 18.03 -8.55
C ARG A 86 -13.04 19.30 -8.22
N ASP A 87 -13.67 19.36 -7.05
CA ASP A 87 -14.41 20.53 -6.59
C ASP A 87 -13.52 21.79 -6.63
N ASP A 88 -14.11 22.88 -7.15
CA ASP A 88 -13.50 24.19 -7.32
C ASP A 88 -13.25 24.84 -5.94
N GLU A 89 -11.98 24.91 -5.49
CA GLU A 89 -11.52 26.01 -4.64
C GLU A 89 -10.34 26.76 -5.27
N GLU A 90 -10.65 28.01 -5.61
CA GLU A 90 -9.79 29.17 -5.88
C GLU A 90 -8.71 29.12 -6.97
N GLU A 91 -9.02 29.70 -8.14
CA GLU A 91 -8.04 30.47 -8.93
C GLU A 91 -8.41 31.96 -8.99
N THR A 92 -7.97 32.73 -7.99
CA THR A 92 -7.76 34.18 -8.14
C THR A 92 -6.27 34.49 -8.32
N VAL A 93 -5.81 34.65 -9.56
CA VAL A 93 -4.62 35.50 -9.81
C VAL A 93 -4.82 36.36 -11.05
N SER A 94 -4.71 37.66 -10.81
CA SER A 94 -4.78 38.77 -11.74
C SER A 94 -3.72 38.72 -12.86
N LYS A 95 -4.17 39.01 -14.09
CA LYS A 95 -3.31 39.22 -15.26
C LYS A 95 -2.43 40.47 -15.06
N PRO A 96 -1.10 40.43 -15.23
CA PRO A 96 -0.32 41.64 -15.39
C PRO A 96 -0.46 42.16 -16.81
N SER A 97 -1.34 43.13 -16.98
CA SER A 97 -1.32 44.07 -18.10
C SER A 97 -0.13 45.02 -17.93
N GLY A 98 0.87 44.96 -18.80
CA GLY A 98 1.94 45.96 -18.78
C GLY A 98 3.10 45.68 -19.73
N LYS A 99 3.14 46.39 -20.86
CA LYS A 99 4.35 46.55 -21.66
C LYS A 99 5.40 47.31 -20.84
N LYS A 100 6.48 46.65 -20.41
CA LYS A 100 7.83 47.21 -20.19
C LYS A 100 8.82 46.08 -19.85
N ASN A 101 10.06 46.24 -20.29
CA ASN A 101 11.16 45.27 -20.16
C ASN A 101 11.36 44.82 -18.71
N ALA A 102 10.81 43.66 -18.34
CA ALA A 102 11.12 42.99 -17.08
C ALA A 102 12.44 42.21 -17.26
N THR A 103 13.44 42.48 -16.42
CA THR A 103 14.67 41.69 -16.34
C THR A 103 14.40 40.39 -15.57
N ILE A 104 15.18 39.33 -15.84
CA ILE A 104 15.04 38.01 -15.20
C ILE A 104 15.01 38.11 -13.66
N ASP A 105 15.83 38.99 -13.08
CA ASP A 105 15.86 39.24 -11.63
C ASP A 105 14.56 39.85 -11.06
N SER A 106 13.83 40.62 -11.85
CA SER A 106 12.57 41.25 -11.42
C SER A 106 11.39 40.26 -11.41
N LEU A 107 11.48 39.18 -12.20
CA LEU A 107 10.46 38.13 -12.29
C LEU A 107 10.69 36.99 -11.30
N LEU A 108 11.95 36.70 -10.95
CA LEU A 108 12.31 35.73 -9.91
C LEU A 108 11.90 36.17 -8.50
N LYS A 109 11.71 37.49 -8.28
CA LYS A 109 11.21 38.06 -7.02
C LYS A 109 9.69 37.94 -6.83
N LEU A 110 8.94 37.50 -7.84
CA LEU A 110 7.48 37.33 -7.78
C LEU A 110 7.05 35.93 -7.32
N VAL A 111 7.99 35.02 -7.11
CA VAL A 111 7.74 33.68 -6.58
C VAL A 111 7.98 33.72 -5.07
N LYS A 112 6.91 33.52 -4.29
CA LYS A 112 6.97 33.58 -2.82
C LYS A 112 7.66 32.35 -2.22
N ASP A 113 7.54 31.19 -2.84
CA ASP A 113 8.17 29.93 -2.41
C ASP A 113 8.65 29.10 -3.61
N LYS A 114 9.88 28.59 -3.55
CA LYS A 114 10.52 27.80 -4.62
C LYS A 114 10.23 26.30 -4.51
N ASN A 115 9.70 25.84 -3.38
CA ASN A 115 9.42 24.43 -3.11
C ASN A 115 7.98 24.01 -3.45
N ASP A 116 7.08 24.96 -3.72
CA ASP A 116 5.72 24.66 -4.19
C ASP A 116 5.73 24.04 -5.62
N PRO A 117 5.15 22.84 -5.82
CA PRO A 117 5.03 22.19 -7.14
C PRO A 117 4.36 23.05 -8.20
N ALA A 118 3.36 23.86 -7.84
CA ALA A 118 2.67 24.74 -8.78
C ALA A 118 3.56 25.92 -9.22
N SER A 119 4.30 26.51 -8.27
CA SER A 119 5.32 27.54 -8.52
C SER A 119 6.50 27.02 -9.33
N ARG A 120 6.96 25.79 -9.09
CA ARG A 120 8.01 25.10 -9.86
C ARG A 120 7.54 24.83 -11.30
N LYS A 121 6.31 24.34 -11.48
CA LYS A 121 5.68 24.14 -12.81
C LYS A 121 5.49 25.47 -13.56
N ARG A 122 5.13 26.56 -12.87
CA ARG A 122 5.06 27.92 -13.45
C ARG A 122 6.46 28.43 -13.86
N LEU A 123 7.48 28.26 -13.03
CA LEU A 123 8.86 28.62 -13.33
C LEU A 123 9.42 27.87 -14.54
N ILE A 124 9.14 26.56 -14.65
CA ILE A 124 9.51 25.73 -15.81
C ILE A 124 8.83 26.27 -17.08
N LYS A 125 7.49 26.41 -17.08
CA LYS A 125 6.75 26.94 -18.24
C LYS A 125 7.20 28.34 -18.67
N MET A 126 7.51 29.21 -17.70
CA MET A 126 7.94 30.59 -17.95
C MET A 126 9.39 30.66 -18.47
N ARG A 127 10.29 29.82 -17.96
CA ARG A 127 11.65 29.66 -18.49
C ARG A 127 11.64 29.10 -19.91
N GLU A 128 10.84 28.07 -20.19
CA GLU A 128 10.68 27.55 -21.54
C GLU A 128 10.15 28.62 -22.50
N ALA A 129 9.22 29.47 -22.07
CA ALA A 129 8.75 30.61 -22.85
C ALA A 129 9.87 31.62 -23.13
N LEU A 130 10.72 31.93 -22.14
CA LEU A 130 11.87 32.82 -22.27
C LEU A 130 12.99 32.24 -23.17
N VAL A 131 13.22 30.92 -23.11
CA VAL A 131 14.11 30.19 -24.02
C VAL A 131 13.56 30.19 -25.44
N ARG A 132 12.26 29.89 -25.63
CA ARG A 132 11.59 30.02 -26.94
C ARG A 132 11.70 31.44 -27.49
N MET A 133 11.60 32.46 -26.64
CA MET A 133 11.79 33.87 -27.02
C MET A 133 13.25 34.23 -27.36
N SER A 134 14.25 33.62 -26.73
CA SER A 134 15.67 33.86 -27.06
C SER A 134 16.11 33.16 -28.36
N LEU A 135 15.39 32.12 -28.78
CA LEU A 135 15.61 31.38 -30.02
C LEU A 135 14.91 31.97 -31.25
N LYS A 136 13.90 32.84 -31.08
CA LYS A 136 13.09 33.51 -32.13
C LYS A 136 13.85 34.30 -33.21
N LYS A 137 15.16 34.51 -33.09
CA LYS A 137 15.99 35.18 -34.11
C LYS A 137 16.49 34.23 -35.22
N ARG A 138 16.13 32.94 -35.18
CA ARG A 138 16.61 31.92 -36.13
C ARG A 138 15.57 31.67 -37.23
N ALA A 139 16.05 31.36 -38.44
CA ALA A 139 15.17 30.88 -39.49
C ALA A 139 14.73 29.44 -39.15
N GLU A 140 13.44 29.25 -38.90
CA GLU A 140 12.86 27.97 -38.50
C GLU A 140 12.14 27.29 -39.67
N MET A 141 12.28 25.97 -39.74
CA MET A 141 11.47 25.11 -40.59
C MET A 141 10.08 24.89 -39.96
N PRO A 142 9.04 24.61 -40.76
CA PRO A 142 7.67 24.38 -40.25
C PRO A 142 7.53 23.18 -39.30
N THR A 143 8.46 22.23 -39.32
CA THR A 143 8.44 21.01 -38.50
C THR A 143 9.86 20.52 -38.23
N ILE A 144 10.01 19.53 -37.34
CA ILE A 144 11.30 18.87 -37.05
C ILE A 144 11.74 17.95 -38.20
N MET A 145 13.03 17.61 -38.24
CA MET A 145 13.64 16.83 -39.32
C MET A 145 12.92 15.50 -39.60
N ASP A 146 12.57 14.76 -38.55
CA ASP A 146 11.92 13.45 -38.63
C ASP A 146 10.54 13.53 -39.32
N ALA A 147 9.75 14.53 -38.94
CA ALA A 147 8.45 14.82 -39.54
C ALA A 147 8.58 15.37 -40.97
N TRP A 148 9.68 16.07 -41.28
CA TRP A 148 9.95 16.53 -42.63
C TRP A 148 10.25 15.38 -43.60
N PHE A 149 11.08 14.42 -43.19
CA PHE A 149 11.31 13.20 -43.98
C PHE A 149 10.04 12.34 -44.11
N TYR A 150 9.25 12.25 -43.04
CA TYR A 150 7.92 11.63 -43.11
C TYR A 150 7.04 12.29 -44.18
N GLY A 151 7.05 13.62 -44.25
CA GLY A 151 6.33 14.38 -45.28
C GLY A 151 6.74 14.02 -46.70
N ILE A 152 8.05 13.86 -46.95
CA ILE A 152 8.57 13.39 -48.25
C ILE A 152 8.09 11.97 -48.53
N ALA A 153 8.28 11.05 -47.58
CA ALA A 153 7.93 9.65 -47.74
C ALA A 153 6.42 9.46 -48.01
N ARG A 154 5.57 10.25 -47.33
CA ARG A 154 4.12 10.29 -47.54
C ARG A 154 3.76 10.77 -48.94
N ARG A 155 4.35 11.87 -49.43
CA ARG A 155 4.12 12.38 -50.80
C ARG A 155 4.60 11.41 -51.88
N GLN A 156 5.58 10.56 -51.56
CA GLN A 156 6.09 9.51 -52.44
C GLN A 156 5.31 8.19 -52.33
N GLY A 157 4.24 8.12 -51.51
CA GLY A 157 3.41 6.93 -51.35
C GLY A 157 4.12 5.73 -50.71
N LYS A 158 5.16 5.99 -49.91
CA LYS A 158 5.95 4.93 -49.24
C LYS A 158 5.19 4.35 -48.05
N TRP A 159 5.56 3.14 -47.64
CA TRP A 159 5.13 2.63 -46.34
C TRP A 159 5.76 3.46 -45.21
N LEU A 160 4.97 3.81 -44.20
CA LEU A 160 5.38 4.62 -43.05
C LEU A 160 5.28 3.77 -41.78
N GLY A 161 6.25 3.87 -40.87
CA GLY A 161 6.19 3.23 -39.56
C GLY A 161 7.25 3.76 -38.58
N SER A 162 7.48 3.02 -37.49
CA SER A 162 8.47 3.33 -36.47
C SER A 162 9.33 2.12 -36.08
N VAL A 163 10.42 2.35 -35.35
CA VAL A 163 11.29 1.28 -34.82
C VAL A 163 11.18 1.10 -33.30
N GLU A 164 10.50 2.02 -32.61
CA GLU A 164 10.13 1.96 -31.20
C GLU A 164 8.62 2.10 -31.00
N ASP A 165 8.16 1.77 -29.78
CA ASP A 165 6.79 1.98 -29.33
C ASP A 165 6.71 3.33 -28.59
N VAL A 166 5.59 4.04 -28.74
CA VAL A 166 5.35 5.31 -28.02
C VAL A 166 5.55 5.13 -26.51
N ARG A 167 5.20 3.97 -25.96
CA ARG A 167 5.35 3.66 -24.52
C ARG A 167 6.78 3.62 -24.03
N ASP A 168 7.77 3.44 -24.89
CA ASP A 168 9.19 3.47 -24.48
C ASP A 168 9.71 4.91 -24.27
N GLN A 169 8.98 5.91 -24.80
CA GLN A 169 9.33 7.33 -24.74
C GLN A 169 8.59 8.07 -23.62
N LEU A 170 7.37 7.63 -23.26
CA LEU A 170 6.53 8.32 -22.26
C LEU A 170 7.13 8.38 -20.84
N PRO A 171 7.67 7.30 -20.25
CA PRO A 171 8.27 7.35 -18.91
C PRO A 171 9.45 8.33 -18.81
N LEU A 172 10.20 8.50 -19.91
CA LEU A 172 11.31 9.45 -19.97
C LEU A 172 10.82 10.90 -19.95
N VAL A 173 9.66 11.20 -20.53
CA VAL A 173 9.05 12.55 -20.49
C VAL A 173 8.57 12.88 -19.08
N ASP A 174 8.00 11.90 -18.37
CA ASP A 174 7.53 12.05 -16.99
C ASP A 174 8.70 12.16 -15.99
N GLU A 175 9.74 11.33 -16.12
CA GLU A 175 10.92 11.33 -15.24
C GLU A 175 11.88 12.50 -15.51
N VAL A 176 12.11 12.89 -16.77
CA VAL A 176 12.92 14.10 -17.07
C VAL A 176 12.20 15.36 -16.58
N GLY A 177 10.87 15.34 -16.48
CA GLY A 177 10.08 16.40 -15.87
C GLY A 177 10.16 16.43 -14.33
N SER A 178 10.27 15.27 -13.67
CA SER A 178 10.37 15.16 -12.21
C SER A 178 11.80 15.32 -11.67
N ASP A 179 12.82 14.91 -12.42
CA ASP A 179 14.23 14.88 -12.02
C ASP A 179 15.04 16.12 -12.49
N MET A 180 14.38 17.20 -12.92
CA MET A 180 15.05 18.48 -13.15
C MET A 180 15.58 19.06 -11.82
N ASP A 181 16.79 18.68 -11.45
CA ASP A 181 17.57 19.23 -10.34
C ASP A 181 17.61 20.78 -10.39
N GLU A 182 17.70 21.42 -9.22
CA GLU A 182 17.92 22.86 -9.06
C GLU A 182 19.06 23.39 -9.93
N GLY A 183 20.08 22.57 -10.22
CA GLY A 183 21.18 22.89 -11.14
C GLY A 183 20.70 23.23 -12.57
N SER A 184 19.67 22.54 -13.06
CA SER A 184 19.10 22.77 -14.39
C SER A 184 18.25 24.05 -14.45
N LEU A 185 17.66 24.46 -13.32
CA LEU A 185 16.90 25.71 -13.15
C LEU A 185 17.81 26.96 -13.07
N LYS A 186 19.10 26.78 -12.73
CA LYS A 186 20.11 27.85 -12.64
C LYS A 186 20.66 28.30 -14.00
N SER A 187 20.49 27.52 -15.08
CA SER A 187 21.05 27.86 -16.39
C SER A 187 20.25 28.97 -17.10
N SER A 188 20.93 30.08 -17.42
CA SER A 188 20.33 31.24 -18.09
C SER A 188 19.85 30.91 -19.53
N PRO A 189 18.85 31.63 -20.08
CA PRO A 189 18.46 31.49 -21.49
C PRO A 189 19.62 31.65 -22.49
N ALA A 190 20.66 32.39 -22.11
CA ALA A 190 21.89 32.54 -22.89
C ALA A 190 22.79 31.28 -22.84
N GLU A 191 22.80 30.53 -21.73
CA GLU A 191 23.51 29.24 -21.62
C GLU A 191 22.79 28.13 -22.36
N VAL A 192 21.46 28.06 -22.26
CA VAL A 192 20.65 27.12 -23.06
C VAL A 192 20.81 27.43 -24.55
N GLY A 193 20.79 28.71 -24.94
CA GLY A 193 21.03 29.15 -26.31
C GLY A 193 22.44 28.79 -26.83
N ARG A 194 23.48 28.90 -25.97
CA ARG A 194 24.86 28.46 -26.28
C ARG A 194 24.98 26.94 -26.40
N THR A 195 24.31 26.20 -25.53
CA THR A 195 24.31 24.72 -25.54
C THR A 195 23.64 24.18 -26.81
N LEU A 196 22.47 24.72 -27.18
CA LEU A 196 21.79 24.39 -28.43
C LEU A 196 22.62 24.78 -29.66
N GLU A 197 23.29 25.94 -29.63
CA GLU A 197 24.19 26.35 -30.73
C GLU A 197 25.37 25.38 -30.89
N ASN A 198 26.00 24.97 -29.78
CA ASN A 198 27.06 23.96 -29.80
C ASN A 198 26.54 22.62 -30.34
N MET A 199 25.36 22.17 -29.93
CA MET A 199 24.74 20.94 -30.45
C MET A 199 24.51 21.01 -31.97
N ILE A 200 23.99 22.12 -32.48
CA ILE A 200 23.77 22.34 -33.92
C ILE A 200 25.10 22.32 -34.68
N GLN A 201 26.16 22.93 -34.14
CA GLN A 201 27.49 22.92 -34.75
C GLN A 201 28.09 21.52 -34.80
N ILE A 202 28.01 20.77 -33.70
CA ILE A 202 28.49 19.38 -33.61
C ILE A 202 27.73 18.50 -34.61
N TYR A 203 26.39 18.57 -34.65
CA TYR A 203 25.58 17.82 -35.61
C TYR A 203 25.91 18.19 -37.06
N SER A 204 26.06 19.49 -37.36
CA SER A 204 26.39 19.98 -38.70
C SER A 204 27.77 19.53 -39.17
N SER A 205 28.69 19.22 -38.26
CA SER A 205 30.01 18.65 -38.57
C SER A 205 29.95 17.19 -39.02
N ARG A 206 28.83 16.49 -38.76
CA ARG A 206 28.59 15.06 -39.06
C ARG A 206 29.58 14.12 -38.40
N ASP A 207 30.21 14.60 -37.33
CA ASP A 207 31.19 13.86 -36.54
C ASP A 207 30.44 13.06 -35.47
N LEU A 208 30.21 11.78 -35.74
CA LEU A 208 29.46 10.90 -34.82
C LEU A 208 30.22 10.68 -33.50
N ASP A 209 31.56 10.74 -33.51
CA ASP A 209 32.35 10.60 -32.29
C ASP A 209 32.19 11.86 -31.42
N ALA A 210 32.20 13.06 -32.02
CA ALA A 210 31.91 14.30 -31.30
C ALA A 210 30.45 14.37 -30.78
N LEU A 211 29.49 13.80 -31.51
CA LEU A 211 28.09 13.68 -31.05
C LEU A 211 27.98 12.71 -29.86
N TYR A 212 28.70 11.58 -29.90
CA TYR A 212 28.76 10.61 -28.81
C TYR A 212 29.40 11.22 -27.56
N ASP A 213 30.52 11.91 -27.72
CA ASP A 213 31.25 12.57 -26.62
C ASP A 213 30.47 13.73 -26.01
N TRP A 214 29.62 14.41 -26.80
CA TRP A 214 28.72 15.45 -26.29
C TRP A 214 27.54 14.87 -25.50
N ALA A 215 27.00 13.72 -25.92
CA ALA A 215 25.85 13.10 -25.27
C ALA A 215 26.19 12.38 -23.93
N LYS A 216 27.48 12.17 -23.63
CA LYS A 216 27.98 11.33 -22.54
C LYS A 216 28.25 12.00 -21.17
N PRO A 217 28.67 13.28 -21.04
CA PRO A 217 29.04 13.85 -19.75
C PRO A 217 27.82 14.11 -18.86
N GLY A 218 27.79 13.52 -17.66
CA GLY A 218 26.81 13.83 -16.60
C GLY A 218 25.76 12.75 -16.29
N MET A 219 25.62 11.70 -17.11
CA MET A 219 24.68 10.60 -16.84
C MET A 219 25.30 9.49 -15.99
N GLY A 220 24.57 9.03 -14.97
CA GLY A 220 24.91 7.80 -14.24
C GLY A 220 24.78 6.56 -15.14
N GLN A 221 25.42 5.45 -14.78
CA GLN A 221 25.41 4.21 -15.58
C GLN A 221 24.00 3.68 -15.84
N LYS A 222 23.11 3.75 -14.83
CA LYS A 222 21.69 3.38 -14.96
C LYS A 222 20.93 4.23 -15.98
N GLU A 223 21.24 5.51 -16.07
CA GLU A 223 20.58 6.47 -16.96
C GLU A 223 21.07 6.29 -18.42
N SER A 224 22.37 6.05 -18.60
CA SER A 224 22.95 5.68 -19.89
C SER A 224 22.38 4.36 -20.43
N ASP A 225 22.21 3.36 -19.56
CA ASP A 225 21.61 2.06 -19.93
C ASP A 225 20.14 2.19 -20.33
N ARG A 226 19.39 3.08 -19.66
CA ARG A 226 17.96 3.33 -19.94
C ARG A 226 17.76 4.14 -21.23
N ILE A 227 18.50 5.23 -21.42
CA ILE A 227 18.32 6.16 -22.54
C ILE A 227 18.88 5.58 -23.85
N PHE A 228 20.01 4.86 -23.81
CA PHE A 228 20.66 4.37 -25.03
C PHE A 228 20.60 2.86 -25.18
N VAL A 229 21.07 2.08 -24.20
CA VAL A 229 21.33 0.64 -24.40
C VAL A 229 20.05 -0.15 -24.68
N ARG A 230 19.04 -0.04 -23.81
CA ARG A 230 17.77 -0.81 -23.96
C ARG A 230 17.02 -0.43 -25.24
N ARG A 231 16.96 0.88 -25.53
CA ARG A 231 16.29 1.46 -26.70
C ARG A 231 16.97 1.05 -28.01
N ASN A 232 18.29 1.13 -28.08
CA ASN A 232 19.06 0.65 -29.22
C ASN A 232 18.82 -0.84 -29.50
N LEU A 233 18.79 -1.69 -28.46
CA LEU A 233 18.49 -3.11 -28.63
C LEU A 233 17.08 -3.36 -29.19
N LYS A 234 16.09 -2.57 -28.79
CA LYS A 234 14.73 -2.65 -29.33
C LYS A 234 14.67 -2.19 -30.78
N MET A 235 15.23 -1.02 -31.09
CA MET A 235 15.31 -0.49 -32.45
C MET A 235 15.94 -1.50 -33.41
N ILE A 236 17.01 -2.19 -32.99
CA ILE A 236 17.69 -3.21 -33.80
C ILE A 236 16.78 -4.40 -34.12
N ARG A 237 15.95 -4.86 -33.17
CA ARG A 237 14.99 -5.94 -33.42
C ARG A 237 13.94 -5.53 -34.46
N SER A 238 13.43 -4.30 -34.35
CA SER A 238 12.47 -3.73 -35.31
C SER A 238 13.11 -3.53 -36.68
N MET A 239 14.32 -2.98 -36.75
CA MET A 239 15.07 -2.77 -37.99
C MET A 239 15.38 -4.10 -38.70
N ASP A 240 15.83 -5.13 -37.97
CA ASP A 240 16.09 -6.48 -38.50
C ASP A 240 14.82 -7.08 -39.12
N SER A 241 13.68 -6.95 -38.43
CA SER A 241 12.39 -7.46 -38.91
C SER A 241 11.89 -6.69 -40.13
N LEU A 242 11.89 -5.36 -40.09
CA LEU A 242 11.40 -4.50 -41.16
C LEU A 242 12.25 -4.60 -42.42
N ALA A 243 13.58 -4.62 -42.28
CA ALA A 243 14.51 -4.73 -43.41
C ALA A 243 14.36 -6.06 -44.17
N ARG A 244 14.00 -7.15 -43.48
CA ARG A 244 13.73 -8.46 -44.12
C ARG A 244 12.43 -8.46 -44.93
N ILE A 245 11.46 -7.63 -44.55
CA ILE A 245 10.17 -7.51 -45.22
C ILE A 245 10.30 -6.61 -46.47
N ARG A 246 11.02 -5.49 -46.36
CA ARG A 246 11.18 -4.49 -47.44
C ARG A 246 12.42 -3.63 -47.26
N SER A 247 12.86 -2.94 -48.31
CA SER A 247 13.87 -1.88 -48.17
C SER A 247 13.29 -0.71 -47.38
N VAL A 248 13.97 -0.28 -46.32
CA VAL A 248 13.50 0.80 -45.44
C VAL A 248 14.58 1.87 -45.27
N PHE A 249 14.16 3.13 -45.31
CA PHE A 249 14.95 4.27 -44.86
C PHE A 249 14.62 4.55 -43.39
N PHE A 250 15.51 4.16 -42.49
CA PHE A 250 15.41 4.37 -41.05
C PHE A 250 15.96 5.75 -40.67
N ALA A 251 15.21 6.52 -39.91
CA ALA A 251 15.57 7.82 -39.37
C ALA A 251 15.50 7.78 -37.84
N VAL A 252 16.65 7.79 -37.18
CA VAL A 252 16.75 7.71 -35.71
C VAL A 252 17.72 8.76 -35.20
N GLY A 253 17.58 9.20 -33.94
CA GLY A 253 18.42 10.26 -33.39
C GLY A 253 19.91 9.96 -33.56
N ALA A 254 20.69 10.93 -34.05
CA ALA A 254 22.10 10.72 -34.42
C ALA A 254 22.98 10.24 -33.24
N ALA A 255 22.60 10.56 -32.00
CA ALA A 255 23.28 10.10 -30.80
C ALA A 255 23.18 8.57 -30.57
N HIS A 256 22.20 7.89 -31.16
CA HIS A 256 22.02 6.44 -31.06
C HIS A 256 22.97 5.63 -31.98
N LEU A 257 23.58 6.27 -32.96
CA LEU A 257 24.39 5.61 -34.00
C LEU A 257 25.77 5.12 -33.51
N PRO A 258 26.59 5.95 -32.82
CA PRO A 258 27.95 5.61 -32.41
C PRO A 258 28.07 4.85 -31.08
N GLY A 259 29.26 4.33 -30.80
CA GLY A 259 29.61 3.66 -29.53
C GLY A 259 29.38 2.15 -29.50
N ASP A 260 29.79 1.52 -28.40
CA ASP A 260 29.75 0.05 -28.23
C ASP A 260 28.34 -0.55 -28.17
N SER A 261 27.37 0.27 -27.76
CA SER A 261 25.94 -0.05 -27.79
C SER A 261 25.19 0.69 -28.90
N GLY A 262 25.92 1.32 -29.84
CA GLY A 262 25.34 2.11 -30.93
C GLY A 262 24.70 1.25 -32.03
N VAL A 263 23.66 1.78 -32.68
CA VAL A 263 22.88 1.09 -33.72
C VAL A 263 23.77 0.57 -34.85
N ILE A 264 24.80 1.33 -35.27
CA ILE A 264 25.71 0.90 -36.35
C ILE A 264 26.45 -0.38 -35.96
N LYS A 265 26.97 -0.45 -34.73
CA LYS A 265 27.70 -1.62 -34.24
C LYS A 265 26.75 -2.79 -34.03
N LEU A 266 25.59 -2.57 -33.42
CA LEU A 266 24.62 -3.63 -33.15
C LEU A 266 24.06 -4.27 -34.44
N LEU A 267 23.87 -3.49 -35.51
CA LEU A 267 23.51 -4.04 -36.83
C LEU A 267 24.62 -4.93 -37.39
N ARG A 268 25.89 -4.51 -37.26
CA ARG A 268 27.05 -5.31 -37.68
C ARG A 268 27.17 -6.60 -36.87
N ASP A 269 26.96 -6.53 -35.56
CA ASP A 269 26.96 -7.68 -34.66
C ASP A 269 25.83 -8.68 -35.01
N LYS A 270 24.71 -8.19 -35.57
CA LYS A 270 23.63 -9.04 -36.14
C LYS A 270 23.94 -9.62 -37.53
N GLY A 271 25.12 -9.37 -38.08
CA GLY A 271 25.58 -9.92 -39.36
C GLY A 271 25.30 -9.05 -40.58
N TYR A 272 24.80 -7.82 -40.40
CA TYR A 272 24.61 -6.88 -41.51
C TYR A 272 25.91 -6.18 -41.89
N THR A 273 26.09 -5.91 -43.18
CA THR A 273 27.13 -5.01 -43.68
C THR A 273 26.62 -3.57 -43.66
N VAL A 274 27.19 -2.75 -42.77
CA VAL A 274 26.82 -1.34 -42.59
C VAL A 274 27.95 -0.42 -43.03
N THR A 275 27.78 0.27 -44.17
CA THR A 275 28.81 1.12 -44.81
C THR A 275 28.40 2.59 -44.86
N PRO A 276 29.32 3.54 -44.64
CA PRO A 276 29.02 4.97 -44.74
C PRO A 276 28.67 5.36 -46.19
N VAL A 277 27.74 6.31 -46.35
CA VAL A 277 27.42 6.94 -47.63
C VAL A 277 27.92 8.37 -47.61
N LEU A 278 28.74 8.75 -48.59
CA LEU A 278 29.36 10.08 -48.69
C LEU A 278 28.83 10.84 -49.90
N SER A 279 28.66 12.16 -49.77
CA SER A 279 28.30 13.04 -50.88
C SER A 279 28.90 14.43 -50.71
N SER A 280 29.25 15.05 -51.84
CA SER A 280 29.73 16.42 -51.95
C SER A 280 28.68 17.41 -52.49
N LYS A 281 27.46 16.96 -52.81
CA LYS A 281 26.39 17.78 -53.41
C LYS A 281 25.21 17.95 -52.47
N TYR A 282 24.74 19.20 -52.32
CA TYR A 282 23.69 19.61 -51.38
C TYR A 282 22.65 20.46 -52.12
N PRO A 283 21.60 19.84 -52.68
CA PRO A 283 20.55 20.59 -53.36
C PRO A 283 19.69 21.33 -52.33
N ASP A 284 19.10 22.45 -52.76
CA ASP A 284 18.16 23.24 -51.94
C ASP A 284 16.93 22.40 -51.55
N PRO A 285 16.64 22.20 -50.25
CA PRO A 285 15.50 21.44 -49.77
C PRO A 285 14.14 21.96 -50.26
N ASP A 286 13.98 23.29 -50.34
CA ASP A 286 12.72 23.92 -50.77
C ASP A 286 12.47 23.64 -52.28
N LYS A 287 13.55 23.59 -53.07
CA LYS A 287 13.50 23.23 -54.51
C LYS A 287 13.24 21.73 -54.73
N TYR A 288 13.63 20.87 -53.79
CA TYR A 288 13.31 19.45 -53.85
C TYR A 288 11.83 19.23 -53.52
N MET A 289 11.33 19.83 -52.43
CA MET A 289 9.94 19.70 -51.99
C MET A 289 8.92 20.17 -53.01
N SER A 290 9.23 21.22 -53.78
CA SER A 290 8.33 21.75 -54.82
C SER A 290 8.14 20.84 -56.04
N LYS A 291 8.98 19.81 -56.20
CA LYS A 291 8.85 18.82 -57.28
C LYS A 291 7.98 17.62 -56.93
N LEU A 292 7.67 17.42 -55.63
CA LEU A 292 6.86 16.31 -55.18
C LEU A 292 5.38 16.63 -55.35
N ALA A 293 4.60 15.65 -55.80
CA ALA A 293 3.14 15.77 -55.85
C ALA A 293 2.56 15.99 -54.43
N GLU A 294 1.41 16.66 -54.36
CA GLU A 294 0.65 16.75 -53.12
C GLU A 294 0.15 15.36 -52.70
N ALA A 295 0.16 15.09 -51.39
CA ALA A 295 -0.40 13.86 -50.86
C ALA A 295 -1.94 13.88 -51.01
N PRO A 296 -2.57 12.75 -51.38
CA PRO A 296 -4.02 12.68 -51.45
C PRO A 296 -4.64 12.88 -50.04
N TRP A 297 -5.75 13.60 -49.98
CA TRP A 297 -6.57 13.69 -48.78
C TRP A 297 -7.45 12.44 -48.66
N LEU A 298 -7.70 12.03 -47.42
CA LEU A 298 -8.52 10.88 -47.09
C LEU A 298 -9.92 11.34 -46.72
N LYS A 299 -10.91 10.61 -47.21
CA LYS A 299 -12.30 10.82 -46.83
C LYS A 299 -12.57 10.12 -45.49
N VAL A 300 -12.91 10.89 -44.47
CA VAL A 300 -13.13 10.44 -43.09
C VAL A 300 -14.62 10.39 -42.79
N GLU A 301 -15.11 9.22 -42.37
CA GLU A 301 -16.45 9.04 -41.79
C GLU A 301 -16.40 9.30 -40.28
N ASP A 302 -17.45 9.92 -39.74
CA ASP A 302 -17.69 9.92 -38.30
C ASP A 302 -18.23 8.57 -37.82
N ARG A 303 -18.03 8.23 -36.54
CA ARG A 303 -18.29 6.89 -35.97
C ARG A 303 -19.73 6.45 -36.16
N ASP A 304 -20.69 7.37 -36.05
CA ASP A 304 -22.10 7.08 -36.25
C ASP A 304 -22.61 7.34 -37.67
N LYS A 305 -21.70 7.58 -38.61
CA LYS A 305 -21.95 7.81 -40.04
C LYS A 305 -22.78 9.06 -40.34
N SER A 306 -22.84 10.00 -39.40
CA SER A 306 -23.58 11.26 -39.54
C SER A 306 -22.93 12.30 -40.43
N LEU A 307 -21.67 12.12 -40.83
CA LEU A 307 -21.00 13.02 -41.76
C LEU A 307 -19.84 12.34 -42.49
N TRP A 308 -19.44 12.97 -43.60
CA TRP A 308 -18.12 12.82 -44.21
C TRP A 308 -17.37 14.14 -44.14
N ILE A 309 -16.05 14.06 -44.06
CA ILE A 309 -15.14 15.20 -44.22
C ILE A 309 -13.81 14.73 -44.79
N ASP A 310 -13.14 15.54 -45.60
CA ASP A 310 -11.79 15.22 -46.06
C ASP A 310 -10.77 15.68 -45.02
N MET A 311 -9.76 14.85 -44.73
CA MET A 311 -8.62 15.17 -43.88
C MET A 311 -7.30 14.80 -44.57
N PRO A 312 -6.18 15.47 -44.27
CA PRO A 312 -4.92 15.19 -44.95
C PRO A 312 -4.37 13.81 -44.56
N THR A 313 -4.56 13.38 -43.31
CA THR A 313 -4.06 12.09 -42.79
C THR A 313 -5.21 11.27 -42.22
N SER A 314 -4.93 10.02 -41.85
CA SER A 314 -5.91 9.17 -41.17
C SER A 314 -6.32 9.82 -39.85
N ALA A 315 -7.61 9.77 -39.54
CA ALA A 315 -8.13 10.30 -38.29
C ALA A 315 -8.12 9.25 -37.17
N SER A 316 -7.66 9.66 -35.99
CA SER A 316 -7.71 8.91 -34.74
C SER A 316 -8.96 9.32 -33.94
N ASP A 317 -9.45 8.41 -33.10
CA ASP A 317 -10.52 8.70 -32.17
C ASP A 317 -9.93 9.29 -30.90
N ILE A 318 -10.41 10.47 -30.53
CA ILE A 318 -10.12 11.11 -29.25
C ILE A 318 -11.42 11.10 -28.45
N THR A 319 -11.40 10.41 -27.32
CA THR A 319 -12.57 10.16 -26.49
C THR A 319 -12.62 11.11 -25.30
N MET A 320 -13.80 11.61 -24.98
CA MET A 320 -14.06 12.47 -23.83
C MET A 320 -15.26 11.96 -23.03
N LEU A 321 -15.15 11.94 -21.70
CA LEU A 321 -16.07 11.29 -20.76
C LEU A 321 -16.29 9.82 -21.13
N GLY A 322 -15.19 9.13 -21.45
CA GLY A 322 -15.20 7.82 -22.10
C GLY A 322 -15.71 7.89 -23.53
N ASP A 323 -16.53 6.93 -23.95
CA ASP A 323 -17.09 6.86 -25.31
C ASP A 323 -18.31 7.80 -25.54
N ALA A 324 -18.56 8.72 -24.60
CA ALA A 324 -19.74 9.57 -24.61
C ALA A 324 -19.63 10.70 -25.65
N LEU A 325 -18.43 11.26 -25.82
CA LEU A 325 -18.08 12.16 -26.92
C LEU A 325 -16.84 11.62 -27.62
N VAL A 326 -16.97 11.34 -28.92
CA VAL A 326 -15.84 10.92 -29.76
C VAL A 326 -15.57 12.00 -30.79
N MET A 327 -14.33 12.47 -30.81
CA MET A 327 -13.82 13.44 -31.77
C MET A 327 -12.86 12.74 -32.72
N ARG A 328 -13.08 12.88 -34.03
CA ARG A 328 -12.16 12.40 -35.06
C ARG A 328 -11.08 13.46 -35.24
N TYR A 329 -9.85 13.13 -34.89
CA TYR A 329 -8.70 14.03 -34.92
C TYR A 329 -7.67 13.60 -35.97
N SER A 330 -7.18 14.54 -36.76
CA SER A 330 -6.09 14.34 -37.73
C SER A 330 -5.12 15.51 -37.61
N MET A 331 -3.82 15.22 -37.68
CA MET A 331 -2.79 16.25 -37.76
C MET A 331 -1.93 16.01 -39.00
N ASP A 332 -1.67 17.10 -39.73
CA ASP A 332 -0.56 17.14 -40.67
C ASP A 332 0.70 17.61 -39.93
N ILE A 333 1.52 16.65 -39.50
CA ILE A 333 2.77 16.92 -38.75
C ILE A 333 3.82 17.66 -39.58
N THR A 334 3.64 17.80 -40.90
CA THR A 334 4.57 18.54 -41.77
C THR A 334 4.34 20.04 -41.71
N THR A 335 3.10 20.47 -41.51
CA THR A 335 2.69 21.87 -41.37
C THR A 335 2.28 22.23 -39.95
N MET A 336 2.24 21.24 -39.05
CA MET A 336 1.69 21.33 -37.69
C MET A 336 0.25 21.86 -37.67
N THR A 337 -0.54 21.47 -38.69
CA THR A 337 -1.96 21.84 -38.80
C THR A 337 -2.82 20.68 -38.33
N PHE A 338 -3.72 20.92 -37.39
CA PHE A 338 -4.67 19.94 -36.90
C PHE A 338 -6.07 20.17 -37.46
N PHE A 339 -6.84 19.10 -37.53
CA PHE A 339 -8.21 19.01 -38.03
C PHE A 339 -9.00 18.09 -37.10
N MET A 340 -10.20 18.52 -36.73
CA MET A 340 -11.02 17.81 -35.77
C MET A 340 -12.50 17.93 -36.17
N VAL A 341 -13.22 16.81 -36.13
CA VAL A 341 -14.67 16.79 -36.30
C VAL A 341 -15.34 15.96 -35.21
N ALA A 342 -16.50 16.41 -34.74
CA ALA A 342 -17.37 15.64 -33.86
C ALA A 342 -18.83 15.90 -34.18
N SER A 343 -19.70 14.97 -33.82
CA SER A 343 -21.14 15.16 -33.85
C SER A 343 -21.76 14.74 -32.51
N ILE A 344 -22.71 15.55 -32.02
CA ILE A 344 -23.32 15.36 -30.70
C ILE A 344 -24.84 15.50 -30.83
N GLU A 345 -25.57 14.53 -30.32
CA GLU A 345 -27.03 14.62 -30.17
C GLU A 345 -27.37 15.55 -29.01
N VAL A 346 -28.31 16.47 -29.22
CA VAL A 346 -28.78 17.43 -28.21
C VAL A 346 -30.31 17.49 -28.22
N PRO A 347 -30.96 17.81 -27.09
CA PRO A 347 -32.41 18.01 -27.07
C PRO A 347 -32.84 19.04 -28.13
N GLU A 348 -33.92 18.73 -28.85
CA GLU A 348 -34.45 19.61 -29.89
C GLU A 348 -34.87 20.96 -29.28
N GLY A 349 -34.40 22.06 -29.86
CA GLY A 349 -34.59 23.44 -29.35
C GLY A 349 -33.45 23.96 -28.47
N ALA A 350 -32.54 23.11 -27.98
CA ALA A 350 -31.40 23.51 -27.16
C ALA A 350 -30.13 23.83 -27.99
N GLU A 351 -30.17 23.65 -29.32
CA GLU A 351 -29.00 23.76 -30.20
C GLU A 351 -28.37 25.15 -30.16
N SER A 352 -29.19 26.19 -30.28
CA SER A 352 -28.72 27.58 -30.38
C SER A 352 -28.08 28.09 -29.09
N GLN A 353 -28.58 27.66 -27.93
CA GLN A 353 -28.03 28.04 -26.62
C GLN A 353 -26.72 27.28 -26.34
N ARG A 354 -26.70 25.96 -26.57
CA ARG A 354 -25.48 25.13 -26.42
C ARG A 354 -24.32 25.64 -27.27
N ILE A 355 -24.59 26.08 -28.51
CA ILE A 355 -23.57 26.65 -29.40
C ILE A 355 -23.00 27.96 -28.84
N LYS A 356 -23.85 28.82 -28.25
CA LYS A 356 -23.40 30.07 -27.61
C LYS A 356 -22.60 29.79 -26.34
N ASP A 357 -23.05 28.85 -25.52
CA ASP A 357 -22.36 28.46 -24.29
C ASP A 357 -20.98 27.86 -24.59
N ALA A 358 -20.89 26.98 -25.59
CA ALA A 358 -19.63 26.35 -26.00
C ALA A 358 -18.56 27.35 -26.49
N LEU A 359 -18.96 28.51 -27.02
CA LEU A 359 -18.04 29.56 -27.46
C LEU A 359 -17.72 30.61 -26.37
N ASN A 360 -18.65 30.84 -25.44
CA ASN A 360 -18.55 31.92 -24.45
C ASN A 360 -18.04 31.47 -23.08
N ASN A 361 -18.20 30.20 -22.69
CA ASN A 361 -17.94 29.75 -21.30
C ASN A 361 -16.50 29.33 -21.00
N ASN A 362 -15.57 29.39 -21.96
CA ASN A 362 -14.18 29.01 -21.70
C ASN A 362 -13.29 30.24 -21.43
N LYS A 363 -13.08 30.56 -20.14
CA LYS A 363 -12.22 31.68 -19.67
C LYS A 363 -10.76 31.60 -20.20
N LYS A 364 -10.31 30.43 -20.69
CA LYS A 364 -8.96 30.18 -21.23
C LYS A 364 -8.86 30.34 -22.77
N VAL A 365 -9.96 30.69 -23.44
CA VAL A 365 -10.00 30.90 -24.90
C VAL A 365 -10.09 32.40 -25.23
N THR A 366 -9.19 32.88 -26.09
CA THR A 366 -9.27 34.24 -26.63
C THR A 366 -9.98 34.21 -27.98
N VAL A 367 -11.24 34.64 -28.02
CA VAL A 367 -12.02 34.76 -29.26
C VAL A 367 -11.48 35.94 -30.08
N LEU A 368 -11.08 35.68 -31.32
CA LEU A 368 -10.52 36.67 -32.25
C LEU A 368 -11.59 37.27 -33.16
N SER A 369 -12.54 36.45 -33.62
CA SER A 369 -13.70 36.89 -34.38
C SER A 369 -14.81 35.86 -34.31
N GLN A 370 -16.06 36.29 -34.51
CA GLN A 370 -17.23 35.43 -34.55
C GLN A 370 -18.19 35.94 -35.61
N LYS A 371 -18.79 35.03 -36.39
CA LYS A 371 -19.82 35.35 -37.38
C LYS A 371 -20.76 34.18 -37.59
N GLU A 372 -21.99 34.47 -38.00
CA GLU A 372 -22.88 33.44 -38.53
C GLU A 372 -22.24 32.79 -39.77
N VAL A 373 -22.46 31.49 -39.93
CA VAL A 373 -21.97 30.73 -41.06
C VAL A 373 -23.05 29.79 -41.56
N GLU A 374 -23.07 29.59 -42.87
CA GLU A 374 -23.82 28.52 -43.50
C GLU A 374 -22.82 27.62 -44.22
N ASN A 375 -22.85 26.32 -43.92
CA ASN A 375 -21.99 25.33 -44.54
C ASN A 375 -22.80 24.05 -44.82
N ALA A 376 -22.71 23.54 -46.04
CA ALA A 376 -23.53 22.43 -46.54
C ALA A 376 -25.05 22.60 -46.30
N GLY A 377 -25.55 23.84 -46.38
CA GLY A 377 -26.96 24.20 -46.13
C GLY A 377 -27.39 24.17 -44.65
N LEU A 378 -26.44 23.99 -43.72
CA LEU A 378 -26.69 24.06 -42.29
C LEU A 378 -26.27 25.42 -41.75
N LYS A 379 -27.16 26.03 -40.96
CA LYS A 379 -26.86 27.27 -40.22
C LYS A 379 -26.04 26.95 -38.98
N GLY A 380 -25.22 27.91 -38.58
CA GLY A 380 -24.38 27.77 -37.42
C GLY A 380 -23.56 29.01 -37.12
N LEU A 381 -22.53 28.82 -36.32
CA LEU A 381 -21.65 29.89 -35.86
C LEU A 381 -20.19 29.50 -36.13
N GLN A 382 -19.44 30.42 -36.71
CA GLN A 382 -18.00 30.29 -36.89
C GLN A 382 -17.28 31.23 -35.94
N GLY A 383 -16.25 30.72 -35.25
CA GLY A 383 -15.32 31.50 -34.47
C GLY A 383 -13.87 31.24 -34.89
N ASP A 384 -13.06 32.30 -34.96
CA ASP A 384 -11.60 32.18 -34.96
C ASP A 384 -11.12 32.50 -33.55
N ALA A 385 -10.28 31.64 -32.97
CA ALA A 385 -9.86 31.73 -31.58
C ALA A 385 -8.38 31.38 -31.40
N PHE A 386 -7.85 31.75 -30.24
CA PHE A 386 -6.51 31.39 -29.78
C PHE A 386 -6.60 30.77 -28.38
N SER A 387 -6.05 29.56 -28.22
CA SER A 387 -5.92 28.87 -26.94
C SER A 387 -4.78 27.86 -27.01
N ASN A 388 -4.15 27.53 -25.88
CA ASN A 388 -3.06 26.54 -25.79
C ASN A 388 -1.97 26.72 -26.86
N ASN A 389 -1.54 27.96 -27.08
CA ASN A 389 -0.53 28.35 -28.08
C ASN A 389 -0.89 28.03 -29.54
N SER A 390 -2.18 27.81 -29.86
CA SER A 390 -2.65 27.51 -31.20
C SER A 390 -3.79 28.45 -31.63
N TYR A 391 -3.75 28.86 -32.90
CA TYR A 391 -4.85 29.55 -33.57
C TYR A 391 -5.72 28.53 -34.26
N TYR A 392 -7.03 28.59 -34.07
CA TYR A 392 -7.95 27.69 -34.73
C TYR A 392 -9.22 28.40 -35.17
N ARG A 393 -9.84 27.85 -36.21
CA ARG A 393 -11.19 28.15 -36.64
C ARG A 393 -12.07 27.01 -36.19
N ILE A 394 -13.24 27.33 -35.65
CA ILE A 394 -14.27 26.37 -35.29
C ILE A 394 -15.60 26.76 -35.91
N GLN A 395 -16.33 25.78 -36.46
CA GLN A 395 -17.72 25.91 -36.89
C GLN A 395 -18.58 24.96 -36.07
N TYR A 396 -19.63 25.50 -35.44
CA TYR A 396 -20.72 24.71 -34.88
C TYR A 396 -21.93 24.83 -35.80
N LEU A 397 -22.35 23.72 -36.40
CA LEU A 397 -23.48 23.64 -37.33
C LEU A 397 -24.55 22.74 -36.73
N TYR A 398 -25.84 22.99 -36.97
CA TYR A 398 -26.89 22.16 -36.36
C TYR A 398 -27.97 21.73 -37.34
N ARG A 399 -28.60 20.58 -37.04
CA ARG A 399 -29.73 20.00 -37.79
C ARG A 399 -30.50 19.02 -36.90
N LYS A 400 -31.79 19.30 -36.63
CA LYS A 400 -32.76 18.36 -36.00
C LYS A 400 -32.21 17.65 -34.74
N GLY A 401 -31.94 18.37 -33.65
CA GLY A 401 -31.43 17.75 -32.42
C GLY A 401 -29.98 17.25 -32.48
N ARG A 402 -29.16 17.80 -33.39
CA ARG A 402 -27.74 17.45 -33.52
C ARG A 402 -26.90 18.68 -33.79
N VAL A 403 -25.74 18.75 -33.14
CA VAL A 403 -24.69 19.73 -33.36
C VAL A 403 -23.45 19.04 -33.93
N TYR A 404 -22.93 19.60 -35.01
CA TYR A 404 -21.65 19.23 -35.63
C TYR A 404 -20.60 20.26 -35.25
N MET A 405 -19.45 19.80 -34.79
CA MET A 405 -18.29 20.61 -34.49
C MET A 405 -17.21 20.33 -35.52
N LEU A 406 -16.77 21.36 -36.25
CA LEU A 406 -15.64 21.31 -37.17
C LEU A 406 -14.56 22.26 -36.65
N MET A 407 -13.34 21.79 -36.41
CA MET A 407 -12.25 22.64 -35.94
C MET A 407 -10.98 22.37 -36.74
N ALA A 408 -10.27 23.43 -37.16
CA ALA A 408 -8.96 23.29 -37.78
C ALA A 408 -8.05 24.47 -37.41
N GLY A 409 -6.76 24.21 -37.19
CA GLY A 409 -5.85 25.22 -36.65
C GLY A 409 -4.38 24.80 -36.60
N GLY A 410 -3.53 25.71 -36.11
CA GLY A 410 -2.10 25.50 -35.92
C GLY A 410 -1.43 26.66 -35.16
N GLU A 411 -0.12 26.58 -34.93
CA GLU A 411 0.62 27.53 -34.10
C GLU A 411 0.61 28.98 -34.65
N LYS A 412 0.59 29.14 -35.97
CA LYS A 412 0.66 30.46 -36.64
C LYS A 412 -0.74 30.90 -37.07
N LYS A 413 -1.10 32.16 -36.81
CA LYS A 413 -2.40 32.74 -37.23
C LYS A 413 -2.67 32.58 -38.73
N LYS A 414 -1.63 32.70 -39.59
CA LYS A 414 -1.72 32.54 -41.05
C LYS A 414 -2.20 31.15 -41.48
N THR A 415 -2.07 30.13 -40.62
CA THR A 415 -2.56 28.76 -40.89
C THR A 415 -4.06 28.75 -41.20
N LEU A 416 -4.84 29.66 -40.59
CA LEU A 416 -6.28 29.80 -40.83
C LEU A 416 -6.64 30.28 -42.25
N GLU A 417 -5.67 30.80 -42.99
CA GLU A 417 -5.77 31.25 -44.38
C GLU A 417 -5.24 30.20 -45.37
N SER A 418 -4.80 29.03 -44.89
CA SER A 418 -4.25 27.97 -45.73
C SER A 418 -5.32 27.29 -46.59
N ALA A 419 -4.90 26.80 -47.75
CA ALA A 419 -5.74 26.00 -48.64
C ALA A 419 -6.25 24.72 -47.95
N ASP A 420 -5.43 24.13 -47.07
CA ASP A 420 -5.79 22.93 -46.30
C ASP A 420 -6.95 23.19 -45.33
N VAL A 421 -6.87 24.27 -44.54
CA VAL A 421 -7.97 24.66 -43.64
C VAL A 421 -9.23 24.99 -44.44
N ALA A 422 -9.12 25.69 -45.57
CA ALA A 422 -10.27 25.97 -46.42
C ALA A 422 -10.91 24.68 -46.99
N ARG A 423 -10.09 23.74 -47.47
CA ARG A 423 -10.54 22.45 -48.01
C ARG A 423 -11.27 21.62 -46.96
N PHE A 424 -10.75 21.55 -45.74
CA PHE A 424 -11.38 20.83 -44.62
C PHE A 424 -12.83 21.29 -44.41
N PHE A 425 -13.04 22.59 -44.21
CA PHE A 425 -14.40 23.12 -43.99
C PHE A 425 -15.31 22.96 -45.22
N GLN A 426 -14.79 23.11 -46.44
CA GLN A 426 -15.57 22.95 -47.68
C GLN A 426 -15.97 21.50 -47.97
N SER A 427 -15.19 20.54 -47.48
CA SER A 427 -15.44 19.11 -47.69
C SER A 427 -16.51 18.50 -46.77
N PHE A 428 -17.01 19.28 -45.80
CA PHE A 428 -18.02 18.83 -44.85
C PHE A 428 -19.32 18.43 -45.55
N ALA A 429 -19.73 17.18 -45.35
CA ALA A 429 -20.95 16.62 -45.94
C ALA A 429 -21.78 15.88 -44.87
N PRO A 430 -22.78 16.56 -44.27
CA PRO A 430 -23.65 15.97 -43.25
C PRO A 430 -24.63 14.95 -43.87
N ARG A 431 -25.00 13.93 -43.08
CA ARG A 431 -25.89 12.84 -43.47
C ARG A 431 -27.00 12.63 -42.45
N GLU A 432 -28.17 12.23 -42.92
CA GLU A 432 -29.21 11.72 -42.02
C GLU A 432 -28.87 10.28 -41.61
N VAL A 433 -28.93 10.01 -40.31
CA VAL A 433 -28.72 8.69 -39.74
C VAL A 433 -29.98 8.32 -38.96
N VAL A 434 -30.63 7.25 -39.36
CA VAL A 434 -31.67 6.59 -38.56
C VAL A 434 -30.97 5.46 -37.80
N LYS A 435 -30.70 5.64 -36.50
CA LYS A 435 -30.15 4.57 -35.66
C LYS A 435 -31.26 3.62 -35.23
N PRO A 436 -31.19 2.30 -35.50
CA PRO A 436 -31.98 1.33 -34.76
C PRO A 436 -31.51 1.28 -33.29
N LEU A 437 -32.44 1.02 -32.37
CA LEU A 437 -32.12 0.70 -30.98
C LEU A 437 -31.13 -0.48 -30.96
N GLN A 438 -29.92 -0.25 -30.47
CA GLN A 438 -28.94 -1.31 -30.27
C GLN A 438 -29.47 -2.26 -29.16
N PRO A 439 -29.41 -3.58 -29.35
CA PRO A 439 -29.71 -4.52 -28.27
C PRO A 439 -28.67 -4.38 -27.15
N TRP A 440 -29.06 -4.72 -25.92
CA TRP A 440 -28.13 -4.81 -24.80
C TRP A 440 -26.95 -5.72 -25.15
N TYR A 441 -25.76 -5.31 -24.73
CA TYR A 441 -24.52 -6.01 -24.96
C TYR A 441 -24.19 -6.87 -23.74
N SER A 442 -24.12 -8.18 -23.92
CA SER A 442 -23.68 -9.08 -22.85
C SER A 442 -22.15 -9.12 -22.80
N GLN A 443 -21.57 -8.57 -21.74
CA GLN A 443 -20.14 -8.65 -21.45
C GLN A 443 -19.88 -9.97 -20.73
N GLN A 444 -19.36 -10.95 -21.47
CA GLN A 444 -19.01 -12.27 -20.95
C GLN A 444 -17.49 -12.38 -20.80
N LEU A 445 -17.03 -12.74 -19.61
CA LEU A 445 -15.62 -12.97 -19.29
C LEU A 445 -15.50 -14.42 -18.82
N SER A 446 -15.32 -15.33 -19.76
CA SER A 446 -15.35 -16.78 -19.46
C SER A 446 -14.12 -17.21 -18.66
N GLU A 447 -12.99 -16.57 -18.89
CA GLU A 447 -11.75 -16.70 -18.10
C GLU A 447 -11.89 -16.16 -16.68
N LYS A 448 -12.91 -15.33 -16.44
CA LYS A 448 -13.31 -14.87 -15.12
C LYS A 448 -14.59 -15.54 -14.61
N GLY A 449 -15.17 -16.49 -15.34
CA GLY A 449 -16.36 -17.22 -14.90
C GLY A 449 -17.59 -16.34 -14.62
N MET A 450 -17.84 -15.30 -15.42
CA MET A 450 -18.99 -14.41 -15.23
C MET A 450 -19.55 -13.82 -16.53
N SER A 451 -20.78 -13.29 -16.46
CA SER A 451 -21.37 -12.42 -17.48
C SER A 451 -22.24 -11.32 -16.85
N VAL A 452 -22.29 -10.15 -17.48
CA VAL A 452 -23.21 -9.05 -17.13
C VAL A 452 -23.63 -8.28 -18.39
N ASP A 453 -24.86 -7.80 -18.44
CA ASP A 453 -25.37 -7.03 -19.59
C ASP A 453 -25.19 -5.53 -19.37
N PHE A 454 -24.64 -4.84 -20.37
CA PHE A 454 -24.62 -3.37 -20.46
C PHE A 454 -25.56 -2.88 -21.57
N PRO A 455 -26.09 -1.64 -21.50
CA PRO A 455 -26.90 -1.07 -22.59
C PRO A 455 -26.19 -1.03 -23.95
N ARG A 456 -24.85 -0.95 -23.94
CA ARG A 456 -23.97 -1.04 -25.11
C ARG A 456 -22.62 -1.58 -24.67
N LYS A 457 -21.72 -1.88 -25.62
CA LYS A 457 -20.38 -2.39 -25.31
C LYS A 457 -19.63 -1.46 -24.34
N PRO A 458 -19.23 -1.92 -23.15
CA PRO A 458 -18.47 -1.12 -22.19
C PRO A 458 -17.02 -0.94 -22.64
N ARG A 459 -16.35 0.10 -22.11
CA ARG A 459 -14.92 0.36 -22.29
C ARG A 459 -14.13 -0.51 -21.32
N HIS A 460 -13.00 -1.07 -21.75
CA HIS A 460 -12.03 -1.74 -20.87
C HIS A 460 -11.06 -0.68 -20.33
N ASN A 461 -11.18 -0.34 -19.04
CA ASN A 461 -10.52 0.80 -18.42
C ASN A 461 -9.16 0.44 -17.80
N ARG A 462 -8.15 0.25 -18.66
CA ARG A 462 -6.78 -0.12 -18.26
C ARG A 462 -6.04 0.92 -17.42
N GLN A 463 -6.43 2.18 -17.52
CA GLN A 463 -5.82 3.24 -16.72
C GLN A 463 -6.25 3.09 -15.26
N MET A 464 -7.55 2.90 -15.03
CA MET A 464 -8.10 2.63 -13.70
C MET A 464 -7.56 1.31 -13.12
N GLU A 465 -7.38 0.28 -13.95
CA GLU A 465 -6.70 -0.96 -13.50
C GLU A 465 -5.29 -0.69 -12.96
N LYS A 466 -4.53 0.18 -13.61
CA LYS A 466 -3.17 0.54 -13.18
C LYS A 466 -3.17 1.40 -11.92
N GLU A 467 -4.13 2.29 -11.77
CA GLU A 467 -4.29 3.14 -10.58
C GLU A 467 -4.73 2.32 -9.36
N MET A 468 -5.46 1.23 -9.58
CA MET A 468 -5.90 0.31 -8.53
C MET A 468 -4.89 -0.82 -8.26
N ASP A 469 -3.88 -1.04 -9.12
CA ASP A 469 -2.97 -2.18 -8.98
C ASP A 469 -2.07 -2.01 -7.75
N ASP A 470 -2.12 -2.98 -6.84
CA ASP A 470 -1.37 -2.97 -5.59
C ASP A 470 -0.56 -4.27 -5.39
N ALA A 471 0.11 -4.39 -4.23
CA ALA A 471 0.92 -5.56 -3.89
C ALA A 471 0.08 -6.83 -3.67
N GLU A 472 -1.22 -6.71 -3.40
CA GLU A 472 -2.08 -7.80 -2.96
C GLU A 472 -3.07 -8.28 -4.00
N THR A 473 -3.46 -7.42 -4.94
CA THR A 473 -4.56 -7.64 -5.87
C THR A 473 -4.22 -7.19 -7.28
N GLN A 474 -4.94 -7.74 -8.26
CA GLN A 474 -4.88 -7.34 -9.66
C GLN A 474 -6.31 -7.13 -10.17
N HIS A 475 -6.50 -6.11 -11.00
CA HIS A 475 -7.84 -5.68 -11.41
C HIS A 475 -8.12 -5.84 -12.90
N VAL A 476 -9.39 -6.10 -13.22
CA VAL A 476 -9.95 -5.95 -14.56
C VAL A 476 -11.19 -5.05 -14.44
N VAL A 477 -11.24 -3.96 -15.20
CA VAL A 477 -12.29 -2.94 -15.09
C VAL A 477 -12.94 -2.68 -16.43
N TYR A 478 -14.28 -2.76 -16.46
CA TYR A 478 -15.11 -2.35 -17.57
C TYR A 478 -16.09 -1.27 -17.13
N ASP A 479 -16.17 -0.15 -17.84
CA ASP A 479 -17.06 0.95 -17.50
C ASP A 479 -17.86 1.51 -18.68
N LEU A 480 -18.98 2.15 -18.37
CA LEU A 480 -19.88 2.73 -19.36
C LEU A 480 -20.65 3.93 -18.77
N THR A 481 -20.50 5.08 -19.43
CA THR A 481 -21.34 6.27 -19.21
C THR A 481 -22.43 6.34 -20.29
N ASP A 482 -23.70 6.46 -19.88
CA ASP A 482 -24.84 6.74 -20.76
C ASP A 482 -25.40 8.13 -20.44
N LEU A 483 -24.97 9.14 -21.20
CA LEU A 483 -25.42 10.53 -21.04
C LEU A 483 -26.92 10.74 -21.31
N LYS A 484 -27.57 9.84 -22.05
CA LYS A 484 -29.01 9.96 -22.35
C LYS A 484 -29.83 9.47 -21.16
N ALA A 485 -29.40 8.36 -20.57
CA ALA A 485 -30.01 7.78 -19.38
C ALA A 485 -29.52 8.42 -18.07
N ASP A 486 -28.47 9.25 -18.13
CA ASP A 486 -27.89 9.94 -16.98
C ASP A 486 -27.35 8.94 -15.94
N VAL A 487 -26.69 7.88 -16.42
CA VAL A 487 -26.13 6.79 -15.61
C VAL A 487 -24.68 6.47 -15.95
N TYR A 488 -23.94 6.06 -14.94
CA TYR A 488 -22.63 5.44 -15.02
C TYR A 488 -22.71 4.02 -14.47
N MET A 489 -22.07 3.06 -15.14
CA MET A 489 -21.98 1.66 -14.71
C MET A 489 -20.54 1.18 -14.83
N MET A 490 -20.11 0.35 -13.88
CA MET A 490 -18.79 -0.25 -13.82
C MET A 490 -18.90 -1.69 -13.35
N LEU A 491 -18.13 -2.57 -14.00
CA LEU A 491 -17.77 -3.89 -13.53
C LEU A 491 -16.29 -3.89 -13.18
N ARG A 492 -15.95 -4.18 -11.93
CA ARG A 492 -14.59 -4.44 -11.45
C ARG A 492 -14.46 -5.91 -11.06
N ILE A 493 -13.36 -6.53 -11.42
CA ILE A 493 -12.98 -7.87 -10.98
C ILE A 493 -11.61 -7.76 -10.34
N ALA A 494 -11.52 -8.12 -9.06
CA ALA A 494 -10.27 -8.15 -8.31
C ALA A 494 -9.88 -9.60 -8.04
N ASP A 495 -8.73 -10.04 -8.54
CA ASP A 495 -8.12 -11.32 -8.14
C ASP A 495 -7.05 -11.01 -7.10
N LEU A 496 -7.03 -11.74 -5.99
CA LEU A 496 -5.90 -11.69 -5.08
C LEU A 496 -4.67 -12.30 -5.76
N ARG A 497 -3.51 -11.72 -5.49
CA ARG A 497 -2.21 -12.22 -5.92
C ARG A 497 -1.89 -13.51 -5.16
N VAL A 498 -0.94 -14.26 -5.72
CA VAL A 498 -0.59 -15.59 -5.23
C VAL A 498 -0.21 -15.50 -3.74
N THR A 499 -0.64 -16.51 -2.96
CA THR A 499 -0.54 -16.63 -1.49
C THR A 499 -1.51 -15.79 -0.65
N ASN A 500 -2.18 -14.76 -1.21
CA ASN A 500 -3.12 -13.93 -0.44
C ASN A 500 -4.54 -14.50 -0.47
N VAL A 501 -5.12 -14.82 0.69
CA VAL A 501 -6.48 -15.38 0.82
C VAL A 501 -7.44 -14.35 1.41
N ILE A 502 -8.71 -14.37 0.99
CA ILE A 502 -9.77 -13.62 1.71
C ILE A 502 -10.02 -14.32 3.06
N ALA A 503 -9.43 -13.77 4.13
CA ALA A 503 -9.49 -14.33 5.48
C ALA A 503 -10.85 -14.14 6.16
N SER A 504 -11.57 -13.07 5.84
CA SER A 504 -12.92 -12.79 6.33
C SER A 504 -13.74 -12.07 5.27
N ASP A 505 -14.88 -12.67 4.86
CA ASP A 505 -15.79 -12.04 3.90
C ASP A 505 -16.38 -10.74 4.47
N SER A 506 -16.73 -10.74 5.77
CA SER A 506 -17.28 -9.57 6.45
C SER A 506 -16.27 -8.42 6.53
N SER A 507 -15.02 -8.71 6.91
CA SER A 507 -13.96 -7.68 6.94
C SER A 507 -13.68 -7.15 5.54
N TYR A 508 -13.68 -8.02 4.53
CA TYR A 508 -13.52 -7.61 3.14
C TYR A 508 -14.67 -6.70 2.68
N PHE A 509 -15.92 -6.98 3.06
CA PHE A 509 -17.08 -6.11 2.77
C PHE A 509 -17.07 -4.80 3.55
N GLN A 510 -16.50 -4.77 4.76
CA GLN A 510 -16.34 -3.55 5.53
C GLN A 510 -15.51 -2.50 4.78
N THR A 511 -14.50 -2.93 4.01
CA THR A 511 -13.71 -2.00 3.18
C THR A 511 -14.58 -1.25 2.16
N TYR A 512 -15.63 -1.88 1.61
CA TYR A 512 -16.57 -1.22 0.72
C TYR A 512 -17.44 -0.22 1.48
N ARG A 513 -17.94 -0.58 2.67
CA ARG A 513 -18.70 0.37 3.51
C ARG A 513 -17.89 1.63 3.79
N SER A 514 -16.68 1.47 4.31
CA SER A 514 -15.78 2.59 4.60
C SER A 514 -15.46 3.41 3.35
N SER A 515 -15.21 2.76 2.21
CA SER A 515 -14.89 3.46 0.95
C SER A 515 -16.05 4.31 0.42
N PHE A 516 -17.30 3.97 0.75
CA PHE A 516 -18.48 4.70 0.28
C PHE A 516 -19.17 5.55 1.37
N ALA A 517 -18.72 5.49 2.62
CA ALA A 517 -19.29 6.21 3.76
C ALA A 517 -19.29 7.74 3.54
N SER A 518 -18.23 8.29 2.96
CA SER A 518 -18.13 9.73 2.64
C SER A 518 -18.89 10.14 1.38
N THR A 519 -19.36 9.19 0.56
CA THR A 519 -19.99 9.46 -0.74
C THR A 519 -21.51 9.23 -0.71
N ILE A 520 -22.01 8.37 0.18
CA ILE A 520 -23.44 8.04 0.29
C ILE A 520 -24.01 8.64 1.57
N ASP A 521 -24.69 9.78 1.44
CA ASP A 521 -25.27 10.52 2.57
C ASP A 521 -26.58 9.93 3.09
N SER A 522 -27.30 9.17 2.25
CA SER A 522 -28.53 8.49 2.64
C SER A 522 -28.53 7.05 2.14
N VAL A 523 -28.09 6.15 2.99
CA VAL A 523 -28.12 4.70 2.75
C VAL A 523 -29.57 4.20 2.77
N THR A 524 -29.95 3.45 1.75
CA THR A 524 -31.26 2.80 1.59
C THR A 524 -31.19 1.28 1.59
N ARG A 525 -30.00 0.72 1.37
CA ARG A 525 -29.72 -0.71 1.51
C ARG A 525 -28.27 -0.88 1.95
N ASP A 526 -28.07 -1.62 3.03
CA ASP A 526 -26.77 -2.11 3.48
C ASP A 526 -27.01 -3.50 4.06
N GLU A 527 -26.64 -4.53 3.30
CA GLU A 527 -26.81 -5.90 3.76
C GLU A 527 -25.82 -6.84 3.10
N ALA A 528 -25.45 -7.89 3.84
CA ALA A 528 -24.72 -9.03 3.31
C ALA A 528 -25.68 -10.24 3.15
N GLY A 529 -25.39 -11.11 2.19
CA GLY A 529 -26.18 -12.30 1.92
C GLY A 529 -25.45 -13.29 1.02
N LEU A 530 -26.23 -14.11 0.31
CA LEU A 530 -25.71 -15.09 -0.66
C LEU A 530 -26.29 -14.83 -2.05
N TRP A 531 -25.44 -14.87 -3.07
CA TRP A 531 -25.82 -14.85 -4.48
C TRP A 531 -25.25 -16.08 -5.18
N GLU A 532 -26.13 -16.93 -5.72
CA GLU A 532 -25.76 -18.22 -6.33
C GLU A 532 -24.87 -19.10 -5.42
N GLY A 533 -25.02 -18.98 -4.09
CA GLY A 533 -24.27 -19.73 -3.08
C GLY A 533 -22.94 -19.10 -2.63
N PHE A 534 -22.64 -17.88 -3.07
CA PHE A 534 -21.43 -17.15 -2.71
C PHE A 534 -21.73 -15.86 -1.92
N PRO A 535 -20.84 -15.43 -1.00
CA PRO A 535 -21.01 -14.20 -0.23
C PRO A 535 -21.16 -12.98 -1.13
N VAL A 536 -22.17 -12.17 -0.84
CA VAL A 536 -22.43 -10.91 -1.54
C VAL A 536 -22.77 -9.82 -0.54
N PHE A 537 -22.34 -8.61 -0.84
CA PHE A 537 -22.64 -7.38 -0.13
C PHE A 537 -23.34 -6.41 -1.06
N TYR A 538 -24.39 -5.76 -0.57
CA TYR A 538 -25.14 -4.73 -1.28
C TYR A 538 -25.11 -3.42 -0.50
N LEU A 539 -24.79 -2.34 -1.21
CA LEU A 539 -24.86 -0.98 -0.69
C LEU A 539 -25.60 -0.10 -1.70
N GLU A 540 -26.69 0.54 -1.29
CA GLU A 540 -27.45 1.46 -2.14
C GLU A 540 -27.80 2.72 -1.36
N GLY A 541 -27.70 3.89 -1.97
CA GLY A 541 -28.10 5.14 -1.33
C GLY A 541 -27.96 6.36 -2.22
N TYR A 542 -28.16 7.55 -1.64
CA TYR A 542 -28.16 8.82 -2.35
C TYR A 542 -27.08 9.75 -1.80
N THR A 543 -26.55 10.62 -2.66
CA THR A 543 -25.64 11.72 -2.28
C THR A 543 -26.39 12.89 -1.62
N GLU A 544 -25.68 13.87 -1.04
CA GLU A 544 -26.12 14.83 -0.01
C GLU A 544 -27.23 15.77 -0.49
N LYS A 545 -27.31 15.99 -1.82
CA LYS A 545 -28.37 16.77 -2.48
C LYS A 545 -29.52 15.91 -3.03
N ARG A 546 -29.47 14.58 -2.82
CA ARG A 546 -30.37 13.53 -3.36
C ARG A 546 -30.45 13.46 -4.89
N ASP A 547 -29.47 14.03 -5.58
CA ASP A 547 -29.49 14.15 -7.04
C ASP A 547 -28.99 12.88 -7.75
N VAL A 548 -28.22 12.02 -7.07
CA VAL A 548 -27.61 10.82 -7.64
C VAL A 548 -27.86 9.61 -6.75
N LEU A 549 -28.44 8.56 -7.32
CA LEU A 549 -28.52 7.22 -6.73
C LEU A 549 -27.19 6.50 -6.97
N ILE A 550 -26.63 5.86 -5.96
CA ILE A 550 -25.47 4.97 -6.03
C ILE A 550 -25.89 3.57 -5.62
N ARG A 551 -25.42 2.56 -6.35
CA ARG A 551 -25.60 1.14 -6.05
C ARG A 551 -24.30 0.37 -6.22
N VAL A 552 -24.03 -0.52 -5.28
CA VAL A 552 -22.87 -1.40 -5.24
C VAL A 552 -23.33 -2.81 -4.94
N MET A 553 -22.81 -3.77 -5.69
CA MET A 553 -22.91 -5.20 -5.42
C MET A 553 -21.50 -5.78 -5.46
N ALA A 554 -20.99 -6.26 -4.34
CA ALA A 554 -19.66 -6.87 -4.21
C ALA A 554 -19.81 -8.34 -3.85
N LEU A 555 -19.29 -9.26 -4.68
CA LEU A 555 -19.44 -10.71 -4.52
C LEU A 555 -18.08 -11.39 -4.45
N ASN A 556 -17.85 -12.19 -3.41
CA ASN A 556 -16.63 -12.99 -3.24
C ASN A 556 -16.86 -14.42 -3.76
N ARG A 557 -16.03 -14.88 -4.71
CA ARG A 557 -16.03 -16.26 -5.21
C ARG A 557 -14.64 -16.85 -5.09
N GLY A 558 -14.30 -17.33 -3.90
CA GLY A 558 -12.92 -17.69 -3.59
C GLY A 558 -12.08 -16.44 -3.40
N ASN A 559 -10.85 -16.46 -3.91
CA ASN A 559 -9.93 -15.32 -3.84
C ASN A 559 -10.11 -14.34 -5.00
N ARG A 560 -11.37 -14.20 -5.45
CA ARG A 560 -11.79 -13.25 -6.48
C ARG A 560 -13.04 -12.53 -6.01
N ASN A 561 -13.02 -11.21 -6.13
CA ASN A 561 -14.18 -10.35 -5.93
C ASN A 561 -14.70 -9.83 -7.27
N TYR A 562 -16.01 -9.83 -7.45
CA TYR A 562 -16.71 -9.12 -8.52
C TYR A 562 -17.48 -7.96 -7.90
N THR A 563 -17.18 -6.74 -8.32
CA THR A 563 -17.89 -5.54 -7.90
C THR A 563 -18.63 -4.95 -9.08
N LEU A 564 -19.95 -4.81 -8.96
CA LEU A 564 -20.76 -3.97 -9.84
C LEU A 564 -21.02 -2.67 -9.12
N TYR A 565 -20.69 -1.57 -9.78
CA TYR A 565 -20.95 -0.21 -9.30
C TYR A 565 -21.80 0.50 -10.34
N ALA A 566 -22.83 1.22 -9.91
CA ALA A 566 -23.55 2.09 -10.82
C ALA A 566 -24.16 3.29 -10.08
N GLY A 567 -24.24 4.42 -10.76
CA GLY A 567 -24.94 5.59 -10.23
C GLY A 567 -25.53 6.48 -11.30
N GLY A 568 -26.53 7.30 -10.92
CA GLY A 568 -27.19 8.20 -11.85
C GLY A 568 -28.41 8.93 -11.28
N ASN A 569 -28.98 9.86 -12.05
CA ASN A 569 -30.14 10.65 -11.60
C ASN A 569 -31.43 9.81 -11.66
N PRO A 570 -32.19 9.67 -10.55
CA PRO A 570 -33.36 8.78 -10.48
C PRO A 570 -34.57 9.19 -11.35
N GLY A 571 -34.62 10.41 -11.91
CA GLY A 571 -35.80 10.98 -12.59
C GLY A 571 -36.01 10.67 -14.09
N LYS A 572 -35.14 9.90 -14.77
CA LYS A 572 -35.07 9.85 -16.26
C LYS A 572 -35.00 8.45 -16.93
N ASN A 573 -35.67 7.42 -16.40
CA ASN A 573 -35.56 6.00 -16.85
C ASN A 573 -34.27 5.27 -16.44
N SER A 574 -33.44 5.89 -15.62
CA SER A 574 -32.18 5.32 -15.09
C SER A 574 -32.41 4.05 -14.27
N GLN A 575 -33.42 4.01 -13.39
CA GLN A 575 -33.67 2.86 -12.51
C GLN A 575 -33.85 1.54 -13.28
N ALA A 576 -34.64 1.50 -14.35
CA ALA A 576 -34.86 0.27 -15.11
C ALA A 576 -33.57 -0.25 -15.80
N ILE A 577 -32.68 0.67 -16.17
CA ILE A 577 -31.37 0.33 -16.73
C ILE A 577 -30.46 -0.23 -15.63
N LEU A 578 -30.41 0.44 -14.47
CA LEU A 578 -29.63 -0.02 -13.32
C LEU A 578 -30.14 -1.39 -12.82
N ASP A 579 -31.45 -1.56 -12.65
CA ASP A 579 -32.06 -2.82 -12.23
C ASP A 579 -31.66 -3.97 -13.15
N ARG A 580 -31.74 -3.75 -14.47
CA ARG A 580 -31.33 -4.77 -15.44
C ARG A 580 -29.82 -5.05 -15.39
N PHE A 581 -28.97 -4.05 -15.22
CA PHE A 581 -27.53 -4.22 -15.08
C PHE A 581 -27.21 -5.17 -13.92
N PHE A 582 -27.70 -4.89 -12.72
CA PHE A 582 -27.47 -5.75 -11.54
C PHE A 582 -28.13 -7.14 -11.68
N GLN A 583 -29.38 -7.22 -12.14
CA GLN A 583 -30.10 -8.50 -12.30
C GLN A 583 -29.53 -9.40 -13.41
N SER A 584 -28.79 -8.82 -14.36
CA SER A 584 -28.16 -9.57 -15.45
C SER A 584 -26.86 -10.27 -15.05
N PHE A 585 -26.29 -9.93 -13.89
CA PHE A 585 -25.05 -10.54 -13.42
C PHE A 585 -25.25 -12.02 -13.12
N LYS A 586 -24.40 -12.87 -13.70
CA LYS A 586 -24.45 -14.33 -13.52
C LYS A 586 -23.06 -14.90 -13.39
N LEU A 587 -22.90 -15.88 -12.49
CA LEU A 587 -21.68 -16.67 -12.44
C LEU A 587 -21.75 -17.77 -13.51
N LEU A 588 -20.70 -17.86 -14.31
CA LEU A 588 -20.49 -18.96 -15.24
C LEU A 588 -19.60 -20.03 -14.59
N PRO A 589 -19.72 -21.29 -15.02
CA PRO A 589 -18.74 -22.32 -14.66
C PRO A 589 -17.33 -21.87 -15.07
N TYR A 590 -16.34 -22.10 -14.21
CA TYR A 590 -14.95 -21.84 -14.56
C TYR A 590 -14.51 -22.75 -15.71
N GLN A 591 -13.74 -22.18 -16.65
CA GLN A 591 -13.07 -22.97 -17.67
C GLN A 591 -11.90 -23.73 -17.01
N THR A 592 -11.79 -25.02 -17.26
CA THR A 592 -10.69 -25.82 -16.72
C THR A 592 -9.44 -25.64 -17.57
N LEU A 593 -8.32 -25.25 -16.95
CA LEU A 593 -7.03 -25.24 -17.62
C LEU A 593 -6.54 -26.68 -17.86
N PRO A 594 -5.85 -26.96 -18.99
CA PRO A 594 -5.17 -28.23 -19.18
C PRO A 594 -4.18 -28.48 -18.04
N ARG A 595 -4.24 -29.66 -17.42
CA ARG A 595 -3.36 -30.04 -16.31
C ARG A 595 -2.42 -31.15 -16.74
N GLN A 596 -1.18 -31.05 -16.28
CA GLN A 596 -0.16 -32.03 -16.57
C GLN A 596 0.61 -32.33 -15.29
N LYS A 597 1.20 -33.52 -15.24
CA LYS A 597 2.12 -33.86 -14.16
C LYS A 597 3.36 -32.99 -14.29
N GLN A 598 3.62 -32.16 -13.29
CA GLN A 598 4.78 -31.30 -13.20
C GLN A 598 5.69 -31.77 -12.06
N THR A 599 6.99 -31.65 -12.25
CA THR A 599 8.00 -31.90 -11.23
C THR A 599 8.53 -30.55 -10.75
N SER A 600 8.78 -30.39 -9.45
CA SER A 600 9.41 -29.18 -8.92
C SER A 600 10.79 -28.95 -9.55
N ALA A 601 11.25 -27.70 -9.60
CA ALA A 601 12.51 -27.33 -10.25
C ALA A 601 13.73 -28.14 -9.76
N GLU A 602 13.77 -28.49 -8.46
CA GLU A 602 14.84 -29.29 -7.85
C GLU A 602 14.66 -30.82 -8.00
N GLY A 603 13.50 -31.25 -8.51
CA GLY A 603 13.15 -32.66 -8.65
C GLY A 603 12.82 -33.33 -7.33
N ASN A 604 12.34 -32.58 -6.34
CA ASN A 604 12.01 -33.09 -5.00
C ASN A 604 10.67 -33.83 -4.98
N PHE A 605 9.67 -33.27 -5.68
CA PHE A 605 8.33 -33.84 -5.77
C PHE A 605 7.73 -33.61 -7.15
N SER A 606 6.58 -34.25 -7.42
CA SER A 606 5.75 -34.00 -8.59
C SER A 606 4.27 -34.06 -8.23
N SER A 607 3.44 -33.31 -8.93
CA SER A 607 1.99 -33.42 -8.86
C SER A 607 1.32 -32.91 -10.14
N THR A 608 0.02 -33.16 -10.30
CA THR A 608 -0.78 -32.69 -11.43
C THR A 608 -1.29 -31.28 -11.15
N VAL A 609 -0.85 -30.31 -11.96
CA VAL A 609 -1.15 -28.88 -11.78
C VAL A 609 -1.35 -28.17 -13.14
N PRO A 610 -2.01 -27.01 -13.17
CA PRO A 610 -2.28 -26.28 -14.42
C PRO A 610 -1.06 -25.53 -14.97
N LYS A 611 -0.09 -25.16 -14.12
CA LYS A 611 1.15 -24.49 -14.50
C LYS A 611 2.35 -25.15 -13.80
N PRO A 612 3.58 -25.02 -14.30
CA PRO A 612 4.77 -25.49 -13.59
C PRO A 612 4.90 -24.85 -12.21
N PHE A 613 5.42 -25.61 -11.25
CA PHE A 613 5.78 -25.07 -9.94
C PHE A 613 6.96 -24.09 -10.06
N TYR A 614 6.87 -22.97 -9.36
CA TYR A 614 7.99 -22.05 -9.13
C TYR A 614 8.22 -21.87 -7.64
N LEU A 615 9.44 -21.48 -7.26
CA LEU A 615 9.77 -21.15 -5.87
C LEU A 615 9.20 -19.77 -5.56
N TYR A 616 8.31 -19.69 -4.57
CA TYR A 616 7.79 -18.44 -4.04
C TYR A 616 8.79 -17.90 -3.01
N GLN A 617 9.17 -16.63 -3.17
CA GLN A 617 10.00 -15.90 -2.22
C GLN A 617 9.13 -14.80 -1.64
N ASP A 618 8.93 -14.84 -0.33
CA ASP A 618 8.26 -13.77 0.38
C ASP A 618 9.14 -12.52 0.36
N THR A 619 8.56 -11.37 0.06
CA THR A 619 9.27 -10.09 -0.08
C THR A 619 9.26 -9.28 1.21
N GLU A 620 8.55 -9.72 2.25
CA GLU A 620 8.58 -9.06 3.56
C GLU A 620 9.82 -9.48 4.36
N GLU A 621 10.74 -8.52 4.52
CA GLU A 621 11.88 -8.60 5.42
C GLU A 621 11.39 -8.66 6.87
N GLY A 622 11.59 -9.79 7.55
CA GLY A 622 11.39 -9.85 8.99
C GLY A 622 10.92 -11.22 9.46
N GLU A 623 11.89 -12.10 9.74
CA GLU A 623 11.69 -13.34 10.50
C GLU A 623 10.84 -14.44 9.83
N THR A 624 11.51 -15.36 9.13
CA THR A 624 11.20 -16.78 9.31
C THR A 624 12.44 -17.67 9.16
N PRO A 625 12.47 -18.81 9.86
CA PRO A 625 13.68 -19.56 10.18
C PRO A 625 14.20 -20.37 8.99
N LEU A 626 15.52 -20.50 8.89
CA LEU A 626 16.29 -21.58 8.26
C LEU A 626 15.52 -22.50 7.26
N GLN A 627 15.79 -22.33 5.96
CA GLN A 627 15.65 -23.34 4.88
C GLN A 627 14.23 -23.84 4.53
N LEU A 628 13.20 -22.98 4.54
CA LEU A 628 11.89 -23.32 3.98
C LEU A 628 11.90 -23.19 2.45
N SER A 629 11.41 -24.21 1.72
CA SER A 629 11.20 -24.13 0.26
C SER A 629 9.71 -24.15 -0.04
N HIS A 630 9.16 -22.98 -0.42
CA HIS A 630 7.75 -22.80 -0.75
C HIS A 630 7.57 -22.84 -2.27
N TYR A 631 6.88 -23.86 -2.78
CA TYR A 631 6.62 -24.01 -4.20
C TYR A 631 5.16 -23.74 -4.49
N VAL A 632 4.88 -22.94 -5.51
CA VAL A 632 3.51 -22.57 -5.87
C VAL A 632 3.24 -22.83 -7.36
N SER A 633 2.01 -23.26 -7.65
CA SER A 633 1.43 -23.26 -8.99
C SER A 633 0.07 -22.58 -8.95
N ALA A 634 -0.09 -21.46 -9.67
CA ALA A 634 -1.32 -20.68 -9.68
C ALA A 634 -2.28 -21.08 -10.82
N ASP A 635 -3.55 -21.26 -10.48
CA ASP A 635 -4.69 -21.30 -11.41
C ASP A 635 -5.36 -19.93 -11.46
N SER A 636 -5.00 -19.14 -12.46
CA SER A 636 -5.53 -17.79 -12.65
C SER A 636 -7.00 -17.77 -13.10
N ILE A 637 -7.58 -18.89 -13.54
CA ILE A 637 -8.99 -18.93 -13.94
C ILE A 637 -9.88 -19.00 -12.70
N GLU A 638 -9.54 -19.88 -11.75
CA GLU A 638 -10.30 -20.08 -10.52
C GLU A 638 -9.85 -19.18 -9.35
N ALA A 639 -8.74 -18.45 -9.51
CA ALA A 639 -8.06 -17.72 -8.44
C ALA A 639 -7.69 -18.65 -7.26
N VAL A 640 -7.20 -19.85 -7.60
CA VAL A 640 -6.74 -20.88 -6.66
C VAL A 640 -5.27 -21.13 -6.90
N TRP A 641 -4.47 -21.28 -5.85
CA TRP A 641 -3.09 -21.69 -5.95
C TRP A 641 -2.84 -22.98 -5.17
N TYR A 642 -1.92 -23.77 -5.71
CA TYR A 642 -1.50 -25.05 -5.19
C TYR A 642 -0.11 -24.90 -4.63
N GLU A 643 0.02 -25.17 -3.34
CA GLU A 643 1.27 -24.96 -2.63
C GLU A 643 1.86 -26.27 -2.15
N VAL A 644 3.18 -26.38 -2.25
CA VAL A 644 3.95 -27.42 -1.59
C VAL A 644 5.04 -26.74 -0.79
N VAL A 645 4.95 -26.85 0.53
CA VAL A 645 5.97 -26.35 1.45
C VAL A 645 6.83 -27.52 1.87
N LYS A 646 8.12 -27.47 1.54
CA LYS A 646 9.14 -28.40 2.03
C LYS A 646 9.92 -27.73 3.15
N THR A 647 9.96 -28.37 4.31
CA THR A 647 10.78 -27.92 5.45
C THR A 647 11.67 -29.05 5.94
N PRO A 648 12.95 -28.80 6.23
CA PRO A 648 13.76 -29.78 6.94
C PRO A 648 13.16 -29.99 8.33
N ILE A 649 13.33 -31.21 8.84
CA ILE A 649 13.02 -31.55 10.21
C ILE A 649 14.06 -30.84 11.11
N PRO A 650 13.63 -29.95 12.03
CA PRO A 650 14.55 -29.30 12.94
C PRO A 650 15.34 -30.30 13.79
N LYS A 651 16.60 -29.97 14.09
CA LYS A 651 17.56 -30.84 14.78
C LYS A 651 16.99 -31.48 16.05
N TYR A 652 16.29 -30.70 16.87
CA TYR A 652 15.73 -31.15 18.15
C TYR A 652 14.26 -31.55 18.10
N MET A 653 13.67 -31.73 16.91
CA MET A 653 12.27 -32.14 16.80
C MET A 653 12.12 -33.67 16.91
N TRP A 654 11.16 -34.12 17.72
CA TRP A 654 10.65 -35.50 17.72
C TRP A 654 9.16 -35.50 18.01
N ALA A 655 8.51 -36.66 17.91
CA ALA A 655 7.12 -36.84 18.28
C ALA A 655 6.93 -38.16 19.03
N THR A 656 5.91 -38.23 19.88
CA THR A 656 5.57 -39.45 20.63
C THR A 656 4.80 -40.46 19.77
N SER A 657 4.23 -40.03 18.65
CA SER A 657 3.55 -40.84 17.64
C SER A 657 3.39 -40.06 16.33
N ASP A 658 3.14 -40.77 15.22
CA ASP A 658 2.80 -40.14 13.92
C ASP A 658 1.60 -39.19 14.06
N SER A 659 0.52 -39.63 14.73
CA SER A 659 -0.66 -38.80 14.97
C SER A 659 -0.37 -37.57 15.83
N GLY A 660 0.48 -37.72 16.85
CA GLY A 660 0.88 -36.61 17.73
C GLY A 660 1.59 -35.49 16.97
N TYR A 661 2.48 -35.84 16.03
CA TYR A 661 3.08 -34.84 15.15
C TYR A 661 2.07 -34.18 14.25
N PHE A 662 1.23 -34.97 13.56
CA PHE A 662 0.25 -34.44 12.61
C PHE A 662 -0.67 -33.40 13.27
N ASN A 663 -1.12 -33.68 14.49
CA ASN A 663 -1.92 -32.75 15.28
C ASN A 663 -1.14 -31.51 15.72
N MET A 664 0.17 -31.61 15.96
CA MET A 664 1.00 -30.45 16.25
C MET A 664 1.20 -29.58 15.00
N ALA A 665 1.57 -30.19 13.87
CA ALA A 665 1.91 -29.49 12.64
C ALA A 665 0.71 -28.77 12.00
N VAL A 666 -0.51 -29.32 12.14
CA VAL A 666 -1.72 -28.69 11.59
C VAL A 666 -2.18 -27.47 12.40
N LYS A 667 -1.78 -27.32 13.66
CA LYS A 667 -2.19 -26.17 14.51
C LYS A 667 -1.78 -24.82 13.93
N ALA A 668 -0.69 -24.77 13.16
CA ALA A 668 -0.28 -23.55 12.47
C ALA A 668 -1.27 -23.09 11.38
N TYR A 669 -2.28 -23.90 11.04
CA TYR A 669 -3.26 -23.63 9.98
C TYR A 669 -4.70 -23.56 10.47
N ILE A 670 -4.93 -23.79 11.77
CA ILE A 670 -6.26 -23.84 12.40
C ILE A 670 -6.31 -22.73 13.45
N SER A 671 -7.17 -21.74 13.22
CA SER A 671 -7.51 -20.71 14.23
C SER A 671 -8.43 -21.29 15.31
N TRP A 672 -8.58 -20.60 16.44
CA TRP A 672 -9.37 -21.09 17.58
C TRP A 672 -10.86 -21.24 17.28
N ASP A 673 -11.37 -20.53 16.27
CA ASP A 673 -12.75 -20.52 15.78
C ASP A 673 -12.96 -21.35 14.49
N ASP A 674 -11.88 -21.84 13.86
CA ASP A 674 -11.95 -22.68 12.66
C ASP A 674 -12.61 -24.05 12.94
N SER A 675 -13.39 -24.56 11.98
CA SER A 675 -14.03 -25.88 12.05
C SER A 675 -13.30 -26.91 11.18
N VAL A 676 -12.90 -28.04 11.77
CA VAL A 676 -12.31 -29.17 11.02
C VAL A 676 -13.43 -30.04 10.44
N LEU A 677 -13.69 -29.92 9.14
CA LEU A 677 -14.74 -30.68 8.44
C LEU A 677 -14.35 -32.14 8.18
N ARG A 678 -13.06 -32.38 7.89
CA ARG A 678 -12.54 -33.72 7.58
C ARG A 678 -11.14 -33.86 8.16
N GLN A 679 -10.88 -34.99 8.83
CA GLN A 679 -9.54 -35.43 9.23
C GLN A 679 -9.41 -36.93 8.93
N GLN A 680 -8.47 -37.32 8.07
CA GLN A 680 -8.32 -38.73 7.70
C GLN A 680 -6.89 -39.11 7.29
N PRO A 681 -6.43 -40.34 7.60
CA PRO A 681 -5.17 -40.83 7.09
C PRO A 681 -5.23 -40.99 5.57
N VAL A 682 -4.13 -40.67 4.88
CA VAL A 682 -4.02 -40.78 3.42
C VAL A 682 -2.76 -41.55 3.02
N VAL A 683 -2.82 -42.20 1.87
CA VAL A 683 -1.68 -42.93 1.30
C VAL A 683 -1.49 -42.54 -0.16
N ASN A 684 -0.37 -41.87 -0.45
CA ASN A 684 0.02 -41.49 -1.80
C ASN A 684 1.14 -42.43 -2.29
N ASN A 685 0.79 -43.50 -3.01
CA ASN A 685 1.77 -44.47 -3.53
C ASN A 685 2.72 -45.04 -2.46
N GLY A 686 2.15 -45.47 -1.33
CA GLY A 686 2.89 -45.99 -0.17
C GLY A 686 3.39 -44.93 0.81
N LEU A 687 3.33 -43.64 0.46
CA LEU A 687 3.65 -42.54 1.36
C LEU A 687 2.46 -42.27 2.29
N LYS A 688 2.64 -42.54 3.60
CA LYS A 688 1.62 -42.26 4.61
C LYS A 688 1.60 -40.77 4.97
N GLY A 689 0.41 -40.21 5.09
CA GLY A 689 0.18 -38.84 5.51
C GLY A 689 -1.16 -38.69 6.23
N MET A 690 -1.48 -37.45 6.59
CA MET A 690 -2.77 -37.07 7.15
C MET A 690 -3.34 -35.91 6.33
N GLU A 691 -4.65 -35.94 6.08
CA GLU A 691 -5.38 -34.88 5.39
C GLU A 691 -6.34 -34.17 6.35
N TRP A 692 -6.43 -32.85 6.21
CA TRP A 692 -7.46 -32.02 6.81
C TRP A 692 -8.19 -31.20 5.75
N VAL A 693 -9.49 -31.02 5.95
CA VAL A 693 -10.29 -29.96 5.33
C VAL A 693 -10.82 -29.09 6.45
N ILE A 694 -10.45 -27.81 6.42
CA ILE A 694 -10.72 -26.82 7.47
C ILE A 694 -11.60 -25.74 6.87
N HIS A 695 -12.69 -25.42 7.56
CA HIS A 695 -13.59 -24.33 7.25
C HIS A 695 -13.31 -23.17 8.22
N PRO A 696 -12.75 -22.05 7.74
CA PRO A 696 -12.55 -20.89 8.59
C PRO A 696 -13.87 -20.26 9.02
N ALA A 697 -13.94 -19.73 10.24
CA ALA A 697 -15.21 -19.21 10.78
C ALA A 697 -15.79 -18.05 9.98
N GLN A 698 -14.93 -17.21 9.39
CA GLN A 698 -15.30 -15.96 8.75
C GLN A 698 -15.12 -15.95 7.22
N SER A 699 -14.72 -17.07 6.61
CA SER A 699 -14.41 -17.14 5.17
C SER A 699 -15.08 -18.32 4.49
N HIS A 700 -15.58 -18.09 3.28
CA HIS A 700 -16.11 -19.14 2.40
C HIS A 700 -15.02 -19.92 1.63
N VAL A 701 -13.75 -19.63 1.89
CA VAL A 701 -12.60 -20.34 1.32
C VAL A 701 -12.12 -21.43 2.29
N GLU A 702 -12.34 -22.69 1.92
CA GLU A 702 -11.88 -23.83 2.70
C GLU A 702 -10.38 -24.11 2.47
N LYS A 703 -9.69 -24.53 3.52
CA LYS A 703 -8.28 -24.94 3.47
C LYS A 703 -8.22 -26.46 3.37
N ARG A 704 -7.57 -27.00 2.34
CA ARG A 704 -7.26 -28.44 2.24
C ARG A 704 -5.76 -28.67 2.36
N ILE A 705 -5.38 -29.49 3.33
CA ILE A 705 -3.98 -29.69 3.70
C ILE A 705 -3.69 -31.18 3.77
N ARG A 706 -2.62 -31.64 3.12
CA ARG A 706 -1.99 -32.94 3.37
C ARG A 706 -0.58 -32.76 3.89
N ILE A 707 -0.24 -33.46 4.95
CA ILE A 707 1.13 -33.47 5.49
C ILE A 707 1.72 -34.86 5.28
N PHE A 708 2.91 -34.92 4.71
CA PHE A 708 3.68 -36.14 4.48
C PHE A 708 5.09 -36.03 5.05
N PHE A 709 5.65 -37.17 5.44
CA PHE A 709 7.04 -37.29 5.85
C PHE A 709 7.87 -38.02 4.82
N SER A 710 9.05 -37.52 4.53
CA SER A 710 10.03 -38.24 3.74
C SER A 710 11.43 -37.92 4.23
N GLY A 711 12.09 -38.93 4.79
CA GLY A 711 13.46 -38.78 5.26
C GLY A 711 13.60 -37.79 6.40
N ASP A 712 14.37 -36.74 6.16
CA ASP A 712 14.63 -35.59 7.03
C ASP A 712 13.82 -34.33 6.65
N SER A 713 12.80 -34.47 5.80
CA SER A 713 11.91 -33.37 5.40
C SER A 713 10.43 -33.67 5.65
N ILE A 714 9.69 -32.59 5.88
CA ILE A 714 8.23 -32.55 5.92
C ILE A 714 7.74 -31.86 4.65
N TYR A 715 6.73 -32.46 4.00
CA TYR A 715 6.04 -31.88 2.86
C TYR A 715 4.60 -31.55 3.26
N LYS A 716 4.24 -30.28 3.18
CA LYS A 716 2.87 -29.81 3.35
C LYS A 716 2.32 -29.44 1.98
N VAL A 717 1.22 -30.07 1.59
CA VAL A 717 0.55 -29.89 0.31
C VAL A 717 -0.76 -29.17 0.59
N ILE A 718 -0.91 -27.93 0.11
CA ILE A 718 -1.94 -27.00 0.57
C ILE A 718 -2.66 -26.40 -0.64
N ALA A 719 -3.98 -26.19 -0.51
CA ALA A 719 -4.73 -25.33 -1.41
C ALA A 719 -5.89 -24.66 -0.65
N TYR A 720 -6.19 -23.42 -1.05
CA TYR A 720 -7.34 -22.63 -0.58
C TYR A 720 -8.40 -22.64 -1.68
N ILE A 721 -9.53 -23.29 -1.43
CA ILE A 721 -10.52 -23.62 -2.47
C ILE A 721 -11.91 -23.22 -1.97
N PRO A 722 -12.77 -22.61 -2.81
CA PRO A 722 -14.16 -22.35 -2.42
C PRO A 722 -14.88 -23.64 -2.03
N ALA A 723 -15.67 -23.60 -0.95
CA ALA A 723 -16.33 -24.78 -0.39
C ALA A 723 -17.06 -25.68 -1.43
N PRO A 724 -17.83 -25.14 -2.40
CA PRO A 724 -18.50 -25.97 -3.41
C PRO A 724 -17.55 -26.78 -4.32
N TYR A 725 -16.29 -26.36 -4.43
CA TYR A 725 -15.31 -26.94 -5.34
C TYR A 725 -14.23 -27.76 -4.62
N ILE A 726 -14.22 -27.85 -3.29
CA ILE A 726 -13.16 -28.51 -2.50
C ILE A 726 -12.82 -29.96 -2.95
N ASN A 727 -13.82 -30.67 -3.51
CA ASN A 727 -13.70 -32.04 -4.00
C ASN A 727 -13.77 -32.16 -5.55
N ALA A 728 -13.64 -31.07 -6.30
CA ALA A 728 -13.64 -31.14 -7.76
C ALA A 728 -12.45 -32.00 -8.26
N ALA A 729 -12.67 -32.75 -9.35
CA ALA A 729 -11.72 -33.77 -9.82
C ALA A 729 -10.31 -33.19 -10.06
N HIS A 730 -10.21 -31.96 -10.55
CA HIS A 730 -8.93 -31.30 -10.82
C HIS A 730 -8.18 -30.83 -9.57
N HIS A 731 -8.89 -30.47 -8.49
CA HIS A 731 -8.26 -30.24 -7.20
C HIS A 731 -7.82 -31.56 -6.56
N ASN A 732 -8.65 -32.61 -6.64
CA ASN A 732 -8.29 -33.95 -6.14
C ASN A 732 -7.00 -34.46 -6.81
N ALA A 733 -6.85 -34.26 -8.13
CA ALA A 733 -5.64 -34.66 -8.85
C ALA A 733 -4.35 -34.07 -8.26
N PHE A 734 -4.35 -32.79 -7.83
CA PHE A 734 -3.19 -32.19 -7.17
C PHE A 734 -2.81 -32.91 -5.86
N PHE A 735 -3.80 -33.31 -5.06
CA PHE A 735 -3.53 -34.00 -3.79
C PHE A 735 -3.22 -35.49 -3.99
N GLU A 736 -3.93 -36.16 -4.90
CA GLU A 736 -3.85 -37.61 -5.14
C GLU A 736 -2.68 -38.01 -6.02
N ASP A 737 -2.24 -37.16 -6.95
CA ASP A 737 -1.07 -37.40 -7.81
C ASP A 737 0.23 -36.92 -7.20
N PHE A 738 0.20 -36.29 -6.02
CA PHE A 738 1.41 -35.85 -5.33
C PHE A 738 2.34 -37.04 -5.04
N ARG A 739 3.58 -36.98 -5.53
CA ARG A 739 4.64 -37.97 -5.32
C ARG A 739 5.94 -37.28 -4.93
N ILE A 740 6.67 -37.89 -4.00
CA ILE A 740 8.05 -37.51 -3.71
C ILE A 740 8.95 -38.27 -4.69
N VAL A 741 9.77 -37.56 -5.45
CA VAL A 741 10.57 -38.12 -6.55
C VAL A 741 11.93 -38.60 -6.06
N LYS A 742 12.52 -37.88 -5.10
CA LYS A 742 13.78 -38.25 -4.43
C LYS A 742 13.50 -38.48 -2.94
N PRO A 743 13.12 -39.71 -2.53
CA PRO A 743 12.89 -39.98 -1.11
C PRO A 743 14.21 -39.86 -0.33
N GLU A 744 14.18 -39.10 0.75
CA GLU A 744 15.33 -38.83 1.61
C GLU A 744 15.54 -39.95 2.65
N LYS A 745 16.74 -40.06 3.22
CA LYS A 745 17.07 -41.10 4.20
C LYS A 745 16.20 -40.94 5.44
N LYS A 746 15.56 -42.03 5.88
CA LYS A 746 14.61 -42.06 7.00
C LYS A 746 15.21 -41.44 8.28
N ALA A 747 14.72 -40.26 8.70
CA ALA A 747 14.98 -39.75 10.04
C ALA A 747 14.03 -40.46 11.02
N ASP A 748 14.56 -40.86 12.18
CA ASP A 748 13.75 -41.45 13.24
C ASP A 748 13.19 -40.34 14.13
N MET A 749 12.03 -39.82 13.72
CA MET A 749 11.26 -38.78 14.42
C MET A 749 10.53 -39.29 15.66
N LEU A 750 10.36 -40.60 15.78
CA LEU A 750 9.73 -41.23 16.95
C LEU A 750 10.76 -41.50 18.05
N LYS A 751 12.05 -41.41 17.72
CA LYS A 751 13.13 -41.49 18.69
C LYS A 751 13.33 -40.13 19.37
N SER A 752 13.05 -40.11 20.67
CA SER A 752 13.32 -38.99 21.57
C SER A 752 14.72 -38.40 21.35
N LYS A 753 14.77 -37.07 21.16
CA LYS A 753 16.03 -36.30 21.09
C LYS A 753 16.37 -35.63 22.41
N ALA A 754 15.64 -35.95 23.49
CA ALA A 754 15.82 -35.36 24.80
C ALA A 754 17.28 -35.37 25.28
N SER A 755 18.00 -36.49 25.14
CA SER A 755 19.40 -36.54 25.55
C SER A 755 20.31 -35.61 24.74
N MET A 756 20.05 -35.43 23.44
CA MET A 756 20.85 -34.56 22.59
C MET A 756 20.55 -33.10 22.92
N LEU A 757 19.27 -32.72 22.92
CA LEU A 757 18.80 -31.39 23.31
C LEU A 757 19.37 -30.98 24.67
N LEU A 758 19.21 -31.81 25.71
CA LEU A 758 19.66 -31.48 27.06
C LEU A 758 21.18 -31.45 27.23
N ASN A 759 21.93 -32.15 26.38
CA ASN A 759 23.40 -32.04 26.35
C ASN A 759 23.85 -30.77 25.63
N ASP A 760 23.17 -30.39 24.55
CA ASP A 760 23.51 -29.23 23.73
C ASP A 760 23.20 -27.90 24.45
N LEU A 761 22.31 -27.91 25.46
CA LEU A 761 22.16 -26.79 26.41
C LEU A 761 23.46 -26.43 27.18
N GLN A 762 24.42 -27.36 27.24
CA GLN A 762 25.73 -27.17 27.87
C GLN A 762 26.83 -26.92 26.83
N SER A 763 26.48 -26.74 25.57
CA SER A 763 27.44 -26.50 24.50
C SER A 763 28.23 -25.22 24.77
N SER A 764 29.55 -25.28 24.53
CA SER A 764 30.40 -24.09 24.52
C SER A 764 30.19 -23.23 23.27
N ASP A 765 29.55 -23.78 22.24
CA ASP A 765 29.10 -23.02 21.06
C ASP A 765 27.75 -22.37 21.36
N SER A 766 27.73 -21.03 21.37
CA SER A 766 26.57 -20.24 21.74
C SER A 766 25.40 -20.42 20.77
N ALA A 767 25.67 -20.66 19.48
CA ALA A 767 24.61 -20.91 18.50
C ALA A 767 23.90 -22.25 18.78
N THR A 768 24.67 -23.30 19.03
CA THR A 768 24.12 -24.62 19.41
C THR A 768 23.33 -24.55 20.72
N ALA A 769 23.84 -23.82 21.73
CA ALA A 769 23.16 -23.66 23.01
C ALA A 769 21.86 -22.87 22.88
N ALA A 770 21.86 -21.78 22.09
CA ALA A 770 20.66 -20.98 21.81
C ALA A 770 19.60 -21.76 21.03
N GLU A 771 20.00 -22.54 20.00
CA GLU A 771 19.08 -23.41 19.25
C GLU A 771 18.45 -24.47 20.18
N ALA A 772 19.24 -25.06 21.08
CA ALA A 772 18.75 -26.04 22.06
C ALA A 772 17.79 -25.40 23.08
N LEU A 773 18.09 -24.19 23.55
CA LEU A 773 17.23 -23.44 24.46
C LEU A 773 15.90 -23.08 23.80
N GLY A 774 15.93 -22.61 22.55
CA GLY A 774 14.71 -22.30 21.78
C GLY A 774 13.82 -23.52 21.55
N ALA A 775 14.39 -24.72 21.47
CA ALA A 775 13.63 -25.97 21.30
C ALA A 775 13.15 -26.60 22.63
N LEU A 776 13.64 -26.15 23.78
CA LEU A 776 13.43 -26.81 25.08
C LEU A 776 11.97 -26.76 25.54
N TRP A 777 11.30 -25.61 25.35
CA TRP A 777 9.93 -25.40 25.79
C TRP A 777 8.91 -26.26 25.04
N ASP A 778 9.07 -26.39 23.72
CA ASP A 778 8.13 -27.09 22.83
C ASP A 778 8.45 -28.59 22.65
N ALA A 779 9.59 -29.03 23.17
CA ALA A 779 10.01 -30.42 23.11
C ALA A 779 8.96 -31.36 23.77
N PRO A 780 8.52 -32.44 23.08
CA PRO A 780 7.47 -33.33 23.59
C PRO A 780 8.04 -34.37 24.56
N PHE A 781 8.54 -33.90 25.68
CA PHE A 781 8.99 -34.73 26.79
C PHE A 781 7.82 -35.53 27.39
N THR A 782 8.14 -36.71 27.91
CA THR A 782 7.21 -37.53 28.68
C THR A 782 7.80 -37.84 30.05
N LYS A 783 7.02 -38.47 30.93
CA LYS A 783 7.51 -38.93 32.24
C LYS A 783 8.75 -39.84 32.14
N LYS A 784 8.98 -40.49 30.99
CA LYS A 784 10.18 -41.34 30.76
C LYS A 784 11.48 -40.54 30.76
N GLU A 785 11.42 -39.25 30.40
CA GLU A 785 12.56 -38.36 30.33
C GLU A 785 12.84 -37.60 31.63
N LEU A 786 12.01 -37.75 32.68
CA LEU A 786 12.22 -37.12 33.98
C LEU A 786 13.63 -37.35 34.54
N PRO A 787 14.24 -38.56 34.49
CA PRO A 787 15.62 -38.76 34.93
C PRO A 787 16.63 -37.90 34.17
N LEU A 788 16.47 -37.74 32.84
CA LEU A 788 17.36 -36.90 32.04
C LEU A 788 17.18 -35.41 32.36
N LEU A 789 15.93 -34.99 32.55
CA LEU A 789 15.60 -33.61 32.96
C LEU A 789 16.17 -33.28 34.34
N TYR A 790 16.11 -34.21 35.29
CA TYR A 790 16.74 -34.05 36.60
C TYR A 790 18.27 -33.95 36.52
N GLU A 791 18.92 -34.77 35.68
CA GLU A 791 20.36 -34.66 35.45
C GLU A 791 20.73 -33.32 34.82
N ALA A 792 19.97 -32.86 33.81
CA ALA A 792 20.17 -31.55 33.20
C ALA A 792 19.99 -30.42 34.23
N TYR A 793 18.93 -30.46 35.03
CA TYR A 793 18.65 -29.46 36.07
C TYR A 793 19.79 -29.30 37.08
N LYS A 794 20.56 -30.35 37.38
CA LYS A 794 21.71 -30.25 38.32
C LYS A 794 22.94 -29.57 37.73
N LYS A 795 23.06 -29.48 36.39
CA LYS A 795 24.22 -28.89 35.72
C LYS A 795 24.27 -27.36 35.90
N PRO A 796 25.45 -26.74 35.86
CA PRO A 796 25.59 -25.28 35.87
C PRO A 796 25.42 -24.71 34.45
N TYR A 797 24.66 -23.63 34.29
CA TYR A 797 24.47 -22.94 33.01
C TYR A 797 25.04 -21.52 33.05
N ALA A 798 25.39 -20.97 31.89
CA ALA A 798 26.01 -19.64 31.79
C ALA A 798 25.07 -18.52 32.26
N ASP A 799 23.76 -18.76 32.17
CA ASP A 799 22.68 -17.85 32.57
C ASP A 799 22.13 -18.14 33.98
N ASP A 800 22.78 -18.99 34.79
CA ASP A 800 22.34 -19.29 36.17
C ASP A 800 22.32 -18.07 37.10
N SER A 801 23.08 -17.03 36.75
CA SER A 801 23.08 -15.76 37.47
C SER A 801 22.01 -14.78 36.96
N ALA A 802 21.28 -15.08 35.88
CA ALA A 802 20.26 -14.21 35.32
C ALA A 802 18.86 -14.61 35.83
N SER A 803 18.16 -13.67 36.45
CA SER A 803 16.73 -13.83 36.79
C SER A 803 15.89 -13.55 35.54
N SER A 804 15.68 -14.57 34.71
CA SER A 804 14.88 -14.47 33.49
C SER A 804 13.96 -15.69 33.33
N TYR A 805 12.71 -15.43 32.93
CA TYR A 805 11.75 -16.46 32.54
C TYR A 805 12.25 -17.34 31.39
N TYR A 806 13.19 -16.83 30.59
CA TYR A 806 13.75 -17.51 29.43
C TYR A 806 15.02 -18.30 29.73
N SER A 807 15.53 -18.24 30.97
CA SER A 807 16.74 -18.98 31.35
C SER A 807 16.56 -20.49 31.16
N VAL A 808 17.67 -21.20 30.97
CA VAL A 808 17.66 -22.66 30.82
C VAL A 808 16.96 -23.32 32.02
N ARG A 809 17.24 -22.82 33.22
CA ARG A 809 16.72 -23.38 34.47
C ARG A 809 15.22 -23.14 34.63
N SER A 810 14.75 -21.93 34.32
CA SER A 810 13.32 -21.57 34.31
C SER A 810 12.52 -22.45 33.34
N GLN A 811 13.07 -22.69 32.13
CA GLN A 811 12.42 -23.55 31.15
C GLN A 811 12.42 -25.03 31.57
N LEU A 812 13.54 -25.54 32.10
CA LEU A 812 13.59 -26.91 32.66
C LEU A 812 12.57 -27.08 33.79
N GLN A 813 12.46 -26.10 34.69
CA GLN A 813 11.48 -26.11 35.76
C GLN A 813 10.05 -26.23 35.21
N PHE A 814 9.71 -25.43 34.20
CA PHE A 814 8.39 -25.48 33.57
C PHE A 814 8.08 -26.84 32.94
N VAL A 815 9.03 -27.40 32.18
CA VAL A 815 8.89 -28.73 31.57
C VAL A 815 8.74 -29.82 32.64
N ILE A 816 9.57 -29.79 33.69
CA ILE A 816 9.52 -30.77 34.79
C ILE A 816 8.21 -30.66 35.56
N ALA A 817 7.72 -29.44 35.85
CA ALA A 817 6.47 -29.23 36.57
C ALA A 817 5.28 -29.88 35.86
N LYS A 818 5.17 -29.70 34.53
CA LYS A 818 4.11 -30.32 33.71
C LYS A 818 4.12 -31.86 33.77
N LEU A 819 5.29 -32.45 33.94
CA LEU A 819 5.49 -33.89 33.94
C LEU A 819 5.57 -34.48 35.35
N ALA A 820 5.45 -33.67 36.38
CA ALA A 820 5.82 -34.04 37.73
C ALA A 820 5.05 -35.26 38.25
N ASP A 821 5.75 -36.05 39.04
CA ASP A 821 5.19 -37.13 39.85
C ASP A 821 5.95 -37.23 41.19
N ASN A 822 5.67 -38.28 41.96
CA ASN A 822 6.32 -38.49 43.26
C ASN A 822 7.85 -38.58 43.17
N SER A 823 8.42 -38.97 42.01
CA SER A 823 9.87 -38.96 41.80
C SER A 823 10.43 -37.53 41.68
N THR A 824 9.65 -36.56 41.21
CA THR A 824 10.05 -35.13 41.21
C THR A 824 10.16 -34.59 42.63
N LEU A 825 9.20 -34.92 43.50
CA LEU A 825 9.23 -34.50 44.91
C LEU A 825 10.45 -35.09 45.63
N ARG A 826 10.73 -36.37 45.39
CA ARG A 826 11.93 -37.04 45.89
C ARG A 826 13.20 -36.40 45.33
N PHE A 827 13.24 -36.10 44.03
CA PHE A 827 14.36 -35.42 43.40
C PHE A 827 14.66 -34.08 44.07
N VAL A 828 13.64 -33.24 44.28
CA VAL A 828 13.79 -31.97 44.99
C VAL A 828 14.32 -32.22 46.40
N LYS A 829 13.67 -33.09 47.19
CA LYS A 829 14.07 -33.39 48.58
C LYS A 829 15.51 -33.90 48.69
N ASP A 830 15.90 -34.82 47.81
CA ASP A 830 17.23 -35.46 47.84
C ASP A 830 18.33 -34.47 47.42
N ASN A 831 18.02 -33.50 46.56
CA ASN A 831 19.02 -32.61 45.95
C ASN A 831 19.07 -31.18 46.50
N TYR A 832 18.02 -30.74 47.20
CA TYR A 832 17.91 -29.37 47.72
C TYR A 832 19.12 -28.93 48.57
N LYS A 833 19.68 -29.84 49.38
CA LYS A 833 20.83 -29.58 50.25
C LYS A 833 22.18 -29.45 49.52
N PHE A 834 22.28 -29.87 48.26
CA PHE A 834 23.56 -29.86 47.53
C PHE A 834 23.90 -28.50 46.94
N PHE A 835 22.92 -27.62 46.78
CA PHE A 835 23.14 -26.23 46.40
C PHE A 835 23.71 -25.46 47.60
N THR A 836 24.99 -25.13 47.53
CA THR A 836 25.74 -24.39 48.55
C THR A 836 26.73 -23.44 47.88
N GLY A 837 27.32 -22.52 48.66
CA GLY A 837 28.28 -21.54 48.13
C GLY A 837 27.63 -20.65 47.06
N SER A 838 28.32 -20.45 45.93
CA SER A 838 27.82 -19.62 44.82
C SER A 838 26.55 -20.15 44.13
N ARG A 839 26.08 -21.35 44.49
CA ARG A 839 24.85 -21.96 43.95
C ARG A 839 23.73 -22.03 44.99
N GLU A 840 23.90 -21.47 46.19
CA GLU A 840 22.88 -21.45 47.26
C GLU A 840 21.56 -20.84 46.77
N SER A 841 21.61 -19.79 45.95
CA SER A 841 20.45 -19.13 45.34
C SER A 841 19.55 -20.07 44.53
N LEU A 842 20.12 -21.12 43.94
CA LEU A 842 19.35 -22.12 43.16
C LEU A 842 18.41 -22.97 44.01
N LYS A 843 18.50 -22.91 45.35
CA LYS A 843 17.47 -23.49 46.22
C LYS A 843 16.11 -22.83 45.98
N MET A 844 16.07 -21.53 45.68
CA MET A 844 14.82 -20.83 45.39
C MET A 844 14.11 -21.44 44.18
N GLU A 845 14.85 -21.77 43.13
CA GLU A 845 14.33 -22.42 41.92
C GLU A 845 13.67 -23.77 42.21
N MET A 846 14.21 -24.55 43.15
CA MET A 846 13.56 -25.80 43.60
C MET A 846 12.28 -25.55 44.40
N LEU A 847 12.20 -24.47 45.19
CA LEU A 847 10.96 -24.08 45.86
C LEU A 847 9.90 -23.65 44.84
N ASN A 848 10.33 -22.87 43.84
CA ASN A 848 9.49 -22.43 42.72
C ASN A 848 8.96 -23.64 41.91
N LEU A 849 9.79 -24.69 41.72
CA LEU A 849 9.34 -25.94 41.11
C LEU A 849 8.21 -26.58 41.91
N LEU A 850 8.35 -26.69 43.24
CA LEU A 850 7.31 -27.29 44.09
C LEU A 850 5.99 -26.50 44.07
N ALA A 851 6.06 -25.17 44.02
CA ALA A 851 4.90 -24.30 43.87
C ALA A 851 4.18 -24.57 42.53
N ALA A 852 4.92 -24.75 41.44
CA ALA A 852 4.37 -25.03 40.11
C ALA A 852 3.69 -26.40 39.96
N ILE A 853 3.98 -27.38 40.84
CA ILE A 853 3.41 -28.74 40.78
C ILE A 853 1.95 -28.77 41.26
N GLN A 854 1.55 -27.83 42.15
CA GLN A 854 0.16 -27.67 42.60
C GLN A 854 -0.50 -28.95 43.16
N THR A 855 0.22 -29.70 44.00
CA THR A 855 -0.31 -30.86 44.74
C THR A 855 -0.19 -30.67 46.25
N GLN A 856 -1.00 -31.39 47.03
CA GLN A 856 -0.91 -31.32 48.49
C GLN A 856 0.46 -31.78 49.00
N GLU A 857 1.04 -32.81 48.39
CA GLU A 857 2.35 -33.34 48.71
C GLU A 857 3.46 -32.34 48.36
N SER A 858 3.38 -31.65 47.20
CA SER A 858 4.37 -30.64 46.83
C SER A 858 4.32 -29.43 47.77
N TYR A 859 3.14 -28.98 48.19
CA TYR A 859 2.98 -27.89 49.14
C TYR A 859 3.40 -28.27 50.57
N THR A 860 3.22 -29.53 50.95
CA THR A 860 3.73 -30.07 52.23
C THR A 860 5.26 -30.05 52.25
N LEU A 861 5.90 -30.50 51.17
CA LEU A 861 7.36 -30.46 51.04
C LEU A 861 7.88 -29.01 50.91
N LEU A 862 7.17 -28.15 50.18
CA LEU A 862 7.47 -26.72 50.07
C LEU A 862 7.49 -26.07 51.46
N LYS A 863 6.47 -26.35 52.29
CA LYS A 863 6.40 -25.88 53.68
C LYS A 863 7.57 -26.41 54.53
N GLU A 864 7.89 -27.70 54.42
CA GLU A 864 9.02 -28.32 55.13
C GLU A 864 10.35 -27.60 54.79
N LEU A 865 10.61 -27.37 53.50
CA LEU A 865 11.87 -26.77 53.04
C LEU A 865 11.93 -25.27 53.36
N LEU A 866 10.84 -24.52 53.16
CA LEU A 866 10.77 -23.10 53.50
C LEU A 866 11.05 -22.84 54.99
N LEU A 867 10.57 -23.68 55.90
CA LEU A 867 10.66 -23.45 57.34
C LEU A 867 11.91 -24.05 57.98
N ASN A 868 12.33 -25.23 57.55
CA ASN A 868 13.41 -25.97 58.21
C ASN A 868 14.75 -25.89 57.46
N ASN A 869 14.73 -25.58 56.16
CA ASN A 869 15.91 -25.48 55.31
C ASN A 869 15.84 -24.22 54.44
N THR A 870 15.48 -23.09 55.05
CA THR A 870 15.30 -21.82 54.32
C THR A 870 16.61 -21.40 53.63
N PRO A 871 16.60 -21.06 52.33
CA PRO A 871 17.75 -20.50 51.63
C PRO A 871 18.28 -19.25 52.34
N GLN A 872 19.60 -19.18 52.55
CA GLN A 872 20.24 -18.03 53.19
C GLN A 872 20.51 -16.89 52.20
N GLU A 873 20.80 -17.24 50.95
CA GLU A 873 20.99 -16.32 49.83
C GLU A 873 19.98 -16.68 48.74
N ALA A 874 19.43 -15.66 48.08
CA ALA A 874 18.48 -15.82 46.99
C ALA A 874 19.04 -15.29 45.65
N GLY A 875 20.11 -14.50 45.67
CA GLY A 875 20.56 -13.78 44.47
C GLY A 875 19.43 -12.92 43.92
N ASP A 876 19.24 -12.98 42.59
CA ASP A 876 18.12 -12.34 41.89
C ASP A 876 16.86 -13.24 41.80
N HIS A 877 16.86 -14.40 42.48
CA HIS A 877 15.76 -15.38 42.42
C HIS A 877 14.80 -15.17 43.60
N GLU A 878 13.54 -14.86 43.31
CA GLU A 878 12.49 -14.66 44.32
C GLU A 878 11.47 -15.80 44.35
N LEU A 879 10.61 -15.82 45.38
CA LEU A 879 9.49 -16.76 45.44
C LEU A 879 8.47 -16.46 44.34
N SER A 880 8.26 -17.46 43.47
CA SER A 880 7.44 -17.35 42.25
C SER A 880 5.99 -16.98 42.53
N TYR A 881 5.40 -16.17 41.64
CA TYR A 881 3.97 -15.84 41.64
C TYR A 881 3.06 -17.06 41.49
N ARG A 882 3.55 -18.19 40.97
CA ARG A 882 2.76 -19.44 40.78
C ARG A 882 2.18 -20.00 42.08
N ILE A 883 2.72 -19.57 43.22
CA ILE A 883 2.12 -19.85 44.52
C ILE A 883 0.71 -19.24 44.64
N SER A 884 0.35 -18.20 43.88
CA SER A 884 -1.00 -17.63 43.86
C SER A 884 -2.00 -18.42 43.01
N ASP A 885 -1.55 -19.28 42.09
CA ASP A 885 -2.42 -20.02 41.15
C ASP A 885 -3.40 -20.97 41.84
N SER A 886 -3.10 -21.39 43.07
CA SER A 886 -4.00 -22.20 43.91
C SER A 886 -4.02 -21.71 45.35
N LEU A 887 -4.80 -20.65 45.59
CA LEU A 887 -4.97 -20.06 46.93
C LEU A 887 -5.35 -21.09 48.02
N LYS A 888 -6.10 -22.16 47.67
CA LYS A 888 -6.44 -23.23 48.61
C LYS A 888 -5.22 -24.03 49.08
N LEU A 889 -4.31 -24.38 48.17
CA LEU A 889 -3.07 -25.06 48.52
C LEU A 889 -2.15 -24.12 49.28
N THR A 890 -2.07 -22.86 48.86
CA THR A 890 -1.24 -21.84 49.51
C THR A 890 -1.67 -21.52 50.93
N ALA A 891 -2.98 -21.55 51.21
CA ALA A 891 -3.49 -21.44 52.57
C ALA A 891 -2.91 -22.51 53.53
N THR A 892 -2.51 -23.69 53.05
CA THR A 892 -1.89 -24.73 53.89
C THR A 892 -0.50 -24.36 54.42
N LEU A 893 0.13 -23.34 53.84
CA LEU A 893 1.41 -22.79 54.28
C LEU A 893 1.25 -21.84 55.49
N PHE A 894 0.02 -21.37 55.75
CA PHE A 894 -0.28 -20.43 56.83
C PHE A 894 -0.66 -21.16 58.13
N PRO A 895 -0.36 -20.57 59.30
CA PRO A 895 0.33 -19.29 59.50
C PRO A 895 1.87 -19.36 59.39
N GLU A 896 2.47 -20.54 59.31
CA GLU A 896 3.90 -20.70 59.58
C GLU A 896 4.81 -19.97 58.58
N ILE A 897 4.39 -19.84 57.31
CA ILE A 897 5.15 -19.09 56.30
C ILE A 897 5.32 -17.61 56.66
N LEU A 898 4.42 -17.03 57.47
CA LEU A 898 4.52 -15.64 57.93
C LEU A 898 5.78 -15.37 58.78
N LYS A 899 6.43 -16.42 59.31
CA LYS A 899 7.74 -16.32 59.98
C LYS A 899 8.87 -15.85 59.06
N LEU A 900 8.63 -15.86 57.74
CA LEU A 900 9.60 -15.45 56.72
C LEU A 900 9.26 -14.07 56.13
N ALA A 901 8.20 -13.41 56.59
CA ALA A 901 7.69 -12.17 56.01
C ALA A 901 8.65 -10.96 56.16
N ASP A 902 9.63 -11.04 57.07
CA ASP A 902 10.65 -10.01 57.30
C ASP A 902 11.92 -10.21 56.45
N ARG A 903 11.98 -11.30 55.66
CA ARG A 903 13.14 -11.63 54.82
C ARG A 903 12.94 -11.08 53.41
N PRO A 904 13.87 -10.29 52.86
CA PRO A 904 13.70 -9.64 51.55
C PRO A 904 13.29 -10.60 50.42
N GLN A 905 13.89 -11.79 50.35
CA GLN A 905 13.62 -12.77 49.29
C GLN A 905 12.25 -13.48 49.36
N PHE A 906 11.48 -13.25 50.42
CA PHE A 906 10.14 -13.85 50.61
C PHE A 906 9.06 -12.81 50.94
N GLY A 907 9.43 -11.70 51.59
CA GLY A 907 8.52 -10.73 52.20
C GLY A 907 7.46 -10.25 51.23
N ASP A 908 7.87 -9.87 50.02
CA ASP A 908 6.98 -9.28 49.02
C ASP A 908 5.94 -10.26 48.51
N ARG A 909 6.39 -11.44 48.10
CA ARG A 909 5.48 -12.51 47.70
C ARG A 909 4.56 -12.94 48.83
N ILE A 910 5.08 -13.06 50.06
CA ILE A 910 4.27 -13.43 51.24
C ILE A 910 3.20 -12.37 51.53
N MET A 911 3.54 -11.08 51.46
CA MET A 911 2.57 -10.01 51.68
C MET A 911 1.50 -9.99 50.59
N GLN A 912 1.89 -10.21 49.32
CA GLN A 912 0.96 -10.33 48.22
C GLN A 912 -0.03 -11.47 48.42
N ILE A 913 0.44 -12.71 48.63
CA ILE A 913 -0.47 -13.85 48.84
C ILE A 913 -1.32 -13.69 50.10
N THR A 914 -0.78 -13.04 51.14
CA THR A 914 -1.56 -12.77 52.37
C THR A 914 -2.72 -11.82 52.06
N ALA A 915 -2.48 -10.78 51.25
CA ALA A 915 -3.52 -9.86 50.80
C ALA A 915 -4.59 -10.58 49.97
N GLU A 916 -4.18 -11.40 48.99
CA GLU A 916 -5.07 -12.18 48.12
C GLU A 916 -5.92 -13.20 48.90
N LEU A 917 -5.32 -13.91 49.87
CA LEU A 917 -6.02 -14.89 50.71
C LEU A 917 -7.04 -14.24 51.65
N LEU A 918 -6.70 -13.06 52.20
CA LEU A 918 -7.64 -12.28 53.03
C LEU A 918 -8.78 -11.72 52.18
N ASP A 919 -8.50 -11.24 50.98
CA ASP A 919 -9.52 -10.71 50.06
C ASP A 919 -10.50 -11.79 49.62
N SER A 920 -9.98 -13.00 49.35
CA SER A 920 -10.78 -14.16 49.00
C SER A 920 -11.50 -14.83 50.20
N ASN A 921 -11.34 -14.29 51.41
CA ASN A 921 -11.83 -14.86 52.68
C ASN A 921 -11.39 -16.32 52.93
N ILE A 922 -10.23 -16.74 52.40
CA ILE A 922 -9.69 -18.09 52.59
C ILE A 922 -8.97 -18.21 53.94
N ILE A 923 -8.34 -17.13 54.40
CA ILE A 923 -7.80 -17.00 55.76
C ILE A 923 -8.44 -15.81 56.48
N LEU A 924 -8.43 -15.83 57.80
CA LEU A 924 -8.96 -14.75 58.64
C LEU A 924 -7.83 -13.81 59.10
N PRO A 925 -8.09 -12.50 59.32
CA PRO A 925 -7.09 -11.56 59.86
C PRO A 925 -6.41 -12.05 61.16
N ALA A 926 -7.16 -12.78 62.00
CA ALA A 926 -6.64 -13.36 63.25
C ALA A 926 -5.44 -14.30 63.06
N ILE A 927 -5.29 -14.92 61.87
CA ILE A 927 -4.16 -15.79 61.52
C ILE A 927 -2.89 -14.96 61.29
N VAL A 928 -3.04 -13.73 60.78
CA VAL A 928 -1.94 -12.83 60.41
C VAL A 928 -1.49 -11.98 61.61
N MET A 929 -2.41 -11.63 62.52
CA MET A 929 -2.16 -10.73 63.66
C MET A 929 -0.90 -11.05 64.49
N PRO A 930 -0.60 -12.32 64.85
CA PRO A 930 0.60 -12.62 65.64
C PRO A 930 1.93 -12.27 64.94
N TYR A 931 1.91 -12.12 63.62
CA TYR A 931 3.07 -11.83 62.77
C TYR A 931 3.07 -10.40 62.24
N ALA A 932 2.03 -9.61 62.53
CA ALA A 932 1.90 -8.24 62.06
C ALA A 932 3.09 -7.33 62.43
N PRO A 933 3.74 -7.44 63.62
CA PRO A 933 4.92 -6.62 63.92
C PRO A 933 6.08 -6.79 62.91
N ALA A 934 6.32 -8.00 62.42
CA ALA A 934 7.35 -8.27 61.41
C ALA A 934 7.00 -7.64 60.06
N VAL A 935 5.72 -7.78 59.64
CA VAL A 935 5.18 -7.12 58.43
C VAL A 935 5.35 -5.60 58.53
N TYR A 936 5.04 -5.01 59.68
CA TYR A 936 5.16 -3.57 59.90
C TYR A 936 6.60 -3.09 59.84
N GLN A 937 7.52 -3.80 60.50
CA GLN A 937 8.94 -3.46 60.49
C GLN A 937 9.53 -3.51 59.08
N TYR A 938 9.25 -4.57 58.32
CA TYR A 938 9.72 -4.70 56.94
C TYR A 938 9.12 -3.62 56.05
N THR A 939 7.81 -3.39 56.14
CA THR A 939 7.14 -2.33 55.37
C THR A 939 7.70 -0.94 55.67
N ASP A 940 8.01 -0.64 56.94
CA ASP A 940 8.64 0.64 57.30
C ASP A 940 10.03 0.82 56.69
N SER A 941 10.80 -0.28 56.58
CA SER A 941 12.10 -0.27 55.91
C SER A 941 11.97 0.06 54.41
N ILE A 942 10.98 -0.53 53.73
CA ILE A 942 10.70 -0.28 52.31
C ILE A 942 10.21 1.16 52.08
N ILE A 943 9.32 1.68 52.92
CA ILE A 943 8.88 3.09 52.87
C ILE A 943 10.09 4.04 52.90
N ASN A 944 11.10 3.74 53.74
CA ASN A 944 12.31 4.57 53.82
C ASN A 944 13.20 4.47 52.56
N VAL A 945 13.16 3.35 51.83
CA VAL A 945 13.81 3.20 50.52
C VAL A 945 13.05 3.99 49.47
N LEU A 946 11.73 3.80 49.36
CA LEU A 946 10.87 4.50 48.38
C LEU A 946 10.97 6.03 48.50
N ARG A 947 11.10 6.56 49.72
CA ARG A 947 11.32 8.01 49.95
C ARG A 947 12.61 8.57 49.33
N LYS A 948 13.58 7.72 49.02
CA LYS A 948 14.88 8.09 48.46
C LYS A 948 14.98 7.75 46.96
N THR A 949 13.96 7.11 46.39
CA THR A 949 13.97 6.65 45.00
C THR A 949 13.08 7.56 44.15
N ASP A 950 13.71 8.29 43.22
CA ASP A 950 13.02 9.11 42.23
C ASP A 950 12.82 8.38 40.88
N SER A 951 13.12 7.08 40.80
CA SER A 951 12.95 6.29 39.57
C SER A 951 11.47 6.03 39.23
N SER A 952 11.16 6.05 37.94
CA SER A 952 9.93 5.55 37.32
C SER A 952 9.77 4.03 37.41
N ASP A 953 10.85 3.28 37.67
CA ASP A 953 10.92 1.82 37.63
C ASP A 953 10.41 1.12 38.92
N ILE A 954 9.64 1.81 39.75
CA ILE A 954 9.07 1.20 40.96
C ILE A 954 7.94 0.26 40.54
N GLU A 955 8.08 -1.04 40.81
CA GLU A 955 7.04 -2.04 40.56
C GLU A 955 5.74 -1.73 41.33
N GLY A 956 4.78 -1.10 40.66
CA GLY A 956 3.55 -0.63 41.29
C GLY A 956 2.64 -1.73 41.87
N TYR A 957 2.69 -2.94 41.31
CA TYR A 957 1.87 -4.08 41.73
C TYR A 957 2.24 -4.61 43.13
N THR A 958 3.53 -4.64 43.46
CA THR A 958 4.03 -5.13 44.75
C THR A 958 3.62 -4.18 45.88
N GLU A 959 3.79 -2.87 45.68
CA GLU A 959 3.38 -1.86 46.66
C GLU A 959 1.87 -1.85 46.90
N ARG A 960 1.08 -1.94 45.82
CA ARG A 960 -0.37 -2.03 45.90
C ARG A 960 -0.80 -3.15 46.85
N SER A 961 -0.19 -4.33 46.72
CA SER A 961 -0.49 -5.49 47.57
C SER A 961 -0.17 -5.24 49.05
N ARG A 962 0.98 -4.62 49.36
CA ARG A 962 1.36 -4.29 50.75
C ARG A 962 0.39 -3.27 51.38
N ILE A 963 0.03 -2.21 50.65
CA ILE A 963 -0.94 -1.19 51.11
C ILE A 963 -2.31 -1.84 51.39
N HIS A 964 -2.78 -2.69 50.48
CA HIS A 964 -4.02 -3.43 50.63
C HIS A 964 -4.01 -4.39 51.82
N LEU A 965 -2.87 -5.02 52.13
CA LEU A 965 -2.71 -5.86 53.32
C LEU A 965 -2.85 -5.02 54.61
N LEU A 966 -2.10 -3.91 54.71
CA LEU A 966 -2.16 -3.01 55.88
C LEU A 966 -3.60 -2.53 56.15
N ALA A 967 -4.30 -2.12 55.10
CA ALA A 967 -5.68 -1.65 55.20
C ALA A 967 -6.64 -2.73 55.73
N ARG A 968 -6.40 -4.01 55.42
CA ARG A 968 -7.24 -5.13 55.88
C ARG A 968 -6.98 -5.54 57.33
N LEU A 969 -5.80 -5.24 57.87
CA LEU A 969 -5.48 -5.55 59.27
C LEU A 969 -6.26 -4.68 60.27
N LYS A 970 -6.65 -3.47 59.87
CA LYS A 970 -7.44 -2.54 60.71
C LYS A 970 -6.83 -2.29 62.10
N GLN A 971 -5.50 -2.18 62.18
CA GLN A 971 -4.77 -1.86 63.40
C GLN A 971 -4.22 -0.43 63.38
N PRO A 972 -4.08 0.24 64.54
CA PRO A 972 -3.51 1.58 64.62
C PRO A 972 -2.12 1.69 63.96
N GLU A 973 -1.24 0.72 64.18
CA GLU A 973 0.11 0.68 63.62
C GLU A 973 0.10 0.52 62.09
N ALA A 974 -0.82 -0.30 61.57
CA ALA A 974 -0.99 -0.46 60.12
C ALA A 974 -1.46 0.84 59.47
N TYR A 975 -2.38 1.56 60.10
CA TYR A 975 -2.81 2.88 59.64
C TYR A 975 -1.64 3.86 59.66
N GLN A 976 -0.84 3.93 60.74
CA GLN A 976 0.34 4.81 60.77
C GLN A 976 1.29 4.58 59.58
N LEU A 977 1.49 3.34 59.15
CA LEU A 977 2.28 3.03 57.96
C LEU A 977 1.59 3.49 56.66
N LEU A 978 0.28 3.28 56.52
CA LEU A 978 -0.49 3.85 55.41
C LEU A 978 -0.39 5.37 55.36
N GLN A 979 -0.43 6.06 56.50
CA GLN A 979 -0.18 7.50 56.55
C GLN A 979 1.23 7.84 56.05
N LYS A 980 2.26 7.05 56.36
CA LYS A 980 3.60 7.27 55.80
C LYS A 980 3.64 7.05 54.28
N TYR A 981 2.87 6.09 53.74
CA TYR A 981 2.75 5.90 52.29
C TYR A 981 2.15 7.12 51.56
N THR A 982 1.28 7.90 52.23
CA THR A 982 0.77 9.15 51.65
C THR A 982 1.84 10.23 51.45
N SER A 983 3.06 10.05 51.99
CA SER A 983 4.18 10.96 51.80
C SER A 983 5.15 10.51 50.70
N ILE A 984 4.89 9.42 49.98
CA ILE A 984 5.73 8.93 48.88
C ILE A 984 5.57 9.81 47.64
N ASN A 985 6.63 9.95 46.84
CA ASN A 985 6.70 10.86 45.68
C ASN A 985 5.76 10.42 44.55
N GLN A 986 5.68 9.12 44.29
CA GLN A 986 4.85 8.52 43.25
C GLN A 986 3.37 8.66 43.57
N THR A 987 2.62 9.35 42.70
CA THR A 987 1.23 9.72 42.97
C THR A 987 0.29 8.50 43.07
N PHE A 988 0.52 7.44 42.30
CA PHE A 988 -0.30 6.21 42.38
C PHE A 988 -0.24 5.56 43.79
N ILE A 989 0.95 5.45 44.38
CA ILE A 989 1.16 4.91 45.73
C ILE A 989 0.46 5.80 46.77
N ARG A 990 0.67 7.12 46.65
CA ARG A 990 0.05 8.12 47.53
C ARG A 990 -1.47 8.02 47.49
N MET A 991 -2.04 7.90 46.29
CA MET A 991 -3.47 7.81 46.07
C MET A 991 -4.05 6.52 46.66
N GLU A 992 -3.47 5.36 46.36
CA GLU A 992 -3.96 4.07 46.85
C GLU A 992 -4.03 4.05 48.39
N ALA A 993 -2.97 4.51 49.06
CA ALA A 993 -2.92 4.61 50.52
C ALA A 993 -3.98 5.59 51.07
N ALA A 994 -4.15 6.76 50.45
CA ALA A 994 -5.15 7.74 50.86
C ALA A 994 -6.58 7.18 50.73
N MET A 995 -6.89 6.49 49.62
CA MET A 995 -8.22 5.92 49.38
C MET A 995 -8.54 4.83 50.40
N LEU A 996 -7.58 3.94 50.71
CA LEU A 996 -7.77 2.88 51.70
C LEU A 996 -7.88 3.40 53.14
N LEU A 997 -7.19 4.50 53.48
CA LEU A 997 -7.39 5.19 54.76
C LEU A 997 -8.81 5.75 54.88
N LEU A 998 -9.30 6.44 53.85
CA LEU A 998 -10.66 6.99 53.83
C LEU A 998 -11.74 5.90 53.89
N LYS A 999 -11.54 4.79 53.17
CA LYS A 999 -12.43 3.61 53.19
C LYS A 999 -12.51 2.96 54.57
N ASN A 1000 -11.43 3.03 55.35
CA ASN A 1000 -11.39 2.56 56.74
C ASN A 1000 -11.70 3.66 57.77
N GLU A 1001 -12.37 4.73 57.36
CA GLU A 1001 -12.80 5.84 58.23
C GLU A 1001 -11.65 6.56 58.96
N GLN A 1002 -10.42 6.48 58.43
CA GLN A 1002 -9.25 7.18 58.97
C GLN A 1002 -9.09 8.57 58.34
N LYS A 1003 -8.46 9.48 59.09
CA LYS A 1003 -8.19 10.84 58.61
C LYS A 1003 -7.06 10.85 57.56
N VAL A 1004 -7.26 11.59 56.48
CA VAL A 1004 -6.23 11.95 55.49
C VAL A 1004 -6.04 13.46 55.52
N GLU A 1005 -4.80 13.92 55.55
CA GLU A 1005 -4.50 15.36 55.55
C GLU A 1005 -4.87 16.00 54.20
N ALA A 1006 -5.45 17.20 54.23
CA ALA A 1006 -5.91 17.89 53.03
C ALA A 1006 -4.80 18.15 52.01
N ASP A 1007 -3.55 18.31 52.46
CA ASP A 1007 -2.39 18.48 51.58
C ASP A 1007 -2.10 17.24 50.71
N VAL A 1008 -2.38 16.04 51.22
CA VAL A 1008 -2.22 14.78 50.46
C VAL A 1008 -3.18 14.77 49.28
N LEU A 1009 -4.47 15.03 49.55
CA LEU A 1009 -5.50 15.10 48.51
C LEU A 1009 -5.21 16.23 47.52
N ARG A 1010 -4.70 17.36 47.99
CA ARG A 1010 -4.26 18.49 47.15
C ARG A 1010 -3.14 18.11 46.20
N LYS A 1011 -2.17 17.29 46.64
CA LYS A 1011 -1.06 16.81 45.81
C LYS A 1011 -1.52 15.80 44.76
N ILE A 1012 -2.43 14.89 45.13
CA ILE A 1012 -3.02 13.94 44.17
C ILE A 1012 -3.84 14.69 43.12
N ALA A 1013 -4.71 15.61 43.53
CA ALA A 1013 -5.54 16.40 42.62
C ALA A 1013 -4.73 17.36 41.71
N ALA A 1014 -3.49 17.70 42.09
CA ALA A 1014 -2.62 18.52 41.26
C ALA A 1014 -2.10 17.74 40.04
N ASP A 1015 -1.90 16.43 40.19
CA ASP A 1015 -1.40 15.55 39.14
C ASP A 1015 -2.48 15.30 38.09
N ARG A 1016 -2.19 15.63 36.82
CA ARG A 1016 -3.15 15.51 35.71
C ARG A 1016 -3.54 14.06 35.41
N TRP A 1017 -2.72 13.07 35.75
CA TRP A 1017 -3.08 11.66 35.58
C TRP A 1017 -4.19 11.24 36.57
N PHE A 1018 -3.98 11.52 37.86
CA PHE A 1018 -4.78 10.97 38.97
C PHE A 1018 -5.94 11.86 39.43
N ARG A 1019 -6.08 13.07 38.89
CA ARG A 1019 -7.09 14.05 39.32
C ARG A 1019 -8.52 13.52 39.14
N ARG A 1020 -8.83 12.96 37.96
CA ARG A 1020 -10.13 12.35 37.67
C ARG A 1020 -10.41 11.18 38.60
N ASP A 1021 -9.47 10.24 38.70
CA ASP A 1021 -9.61 9.05 39.53
C ASP A 1021 -9.87 9.39 41.00
N LEU A 1022 -9.19 10.41 41.53
CA LEU A 1022 -9.39 10.86 42.90
C LEU A 1022 -10.83 11.36 43.11
N TYR A 1023 -11.32 12.19 42.19
CA TYR A 1023 -12.68 12.73 42.27
C TYR A 1023 -13.71 11.60 42.25
N ASP A 1024 -13.55 10.65 41.34
CA ASP A 1024 -14.51 9.55 41.20
C ASP A 1024 -14.47 8.58 42.38
N SER A 1025 -13.27 8.30 42.90
CA SER A 1025 -13.10 7.49 44.11
C SER A 1025 -13.75 8.14 45.33
N LEU A 1026 -13.62 9.45 45.51
CA LEU A 1026 -14.25 10.17 46.63
C LEU A 1026 -15.77 10.18 46.52
N ILE A 1027 -16.34 10.37 45.33
CA ILE A 1027 -17.79 10.26 45.13
C ILE A 1027 -18.28 8.84 45.41
N ALA A 1028 -17.59 7.82 44.91
CA ALA A 1028 -17.97 6.42 45.17
C ALA A 1028 -18.02 6.08 46.67
N MET A 1029 -17.24 6.80 47.49
CA MET A 1029 -17.24 6.70 48.95
C MET A 1029 -18.20 7.67 49.66
N GLY A 1030 -18.92 8.55 48.95
CA GLY A 1030 -19.75 9.61 49.54
C GLY A 1030 -18.93 10.66 50.32
N LYS A 1031 -17.71 10.93 49.87
CA LYS A 1031 -16.73 11.83 50.51
C LYS A 1031 -16.27 12.95 49.57
N GLU A 1032 -17.09 13.35 48.61
CA GLU A 1032 -16.79 14.37 47.60
C GLU A 1032 -16.40 15.74 48.20
N ALA A 1033 -16.87 16.05 49.41
CA ALA A 1033 -16.49 17.27 50.13
C ALA A 1033 -15.00 17.35 50.48
N LEU A 1034 -14.27 16.23 50.42
CA LEU A 1034 -12.82 16.19 50.63
C LEU A 1034 -12.02 16.57 49.37
N PHE A 1035 -12.66 16.64 48.20
CA PHE A 1035 -11.96 16.97 46.97
C PHE A 1035 -11.47 18.44 47.01
N PRO A 1036 -10.20 18.73 46.69
CA PRO A 1036 -9.68 20.09 46.77
C PRO A 1036 -10.35 21.03 45.76
N LEU A 1037 -11.09 22.03 46.26
CA LEU A 1037 -11.87 22.98 45.45
C LEU A 1037 -11.07 23.69 44.34
N LYS A 1038 -9.76 23.90 44.54
CA LYS A 1038 -8.87 24.51 43.54
C LYS A 1038 -8.86 23.74 42.20
N TYR A 1039 -8.99 22.41 42.25
CA TYR A 1039 -8.93 21.55 41.06
C TYR A 1039 -10.31 21.08 40.60
N LEU A 1040 -11.40 21.59 41.21
CA LEU A 1040 -12.76 21.17 40.93
C LEU A 1040 -13.38 22.08 39.86
N THR A 1041 -12.82 22.05 38.67
CA THR A 1041 -13.33 22.76 37.49
C THR A 1041 -13.41 21.81 36.30
N GLN A 1042 -14.38 22.03 35.41
CA GLN A 1042 -14.53 21.18 34.21
C GLN A 1042 -13.28 21.21 33.33
N GLU A 1043 -12.56 22.34 33.25
CA GLU A 1043 -11.33 22.48 32.47
C GLU A 1043 -10.20 21.58 32.99
N LEU A 1044 -9.97 21.56 34.30
CA LEU A 1044 -8.94 20.71 34.90
C LEU A 1044 -9.35 19.23 34.89
N MET A 1045 -10.66 18.95 34.93
CA MET A 1045 -11.17 17.59 34.74
C MET A 1045 -10.97 17.13 33.29
N ALA A 1046 -11.22 17.99 32.31
CA ALA A 1046 -11.01 17.71 30.90
C ALA A 1046 -9.51 17.53 30.57
N GLU A 1047 -8.64 18.31 31.20
CA GLU A 1047 -7.18 18.14 31.11
C GLU A 1047 -6.77 16.73 31.58
N SER A 1048 -7.37 16.25 32.67
CA SER A 1048 -7.08 14.92 33.23
C SER A 1048 -7.60 13.81 32.33
N ASP A 1049 -8.83 13.92 31.83
CA ASP A 1049 -9.42 12.94 30.90
C ASP A 1049 -8.60 12.85 29.60
N MET A 1050 -8.19 13.99 29.06
CA MET A 1050 -7.43 14.04 27.82
C MET A 1050 -6.03 13.44 27.98
N TYR A 1051 -5.34 13.77 29.08
CA TYR A 1051 -4.00 13.27 29.34
C TYR A 1051 -3.95 11.74 29.47
N ASN A 1052 -4.95 11.15 30.14
CA ASN A 1052 -5.03 9.70 30.31
C ASN A 1052 -5.27 8.97 28.99
N ILE A 1053 -6.04 9.56 28.06
CA ILE A 1053 -6.29 8.97 26.74
C ILE A 1053 -5.08 9.14 25.82
N ALA A 1054 -4.41 10.30 25.83
CA ALA A 1054 -3.29 10.57 24.93
C ALA A 1054 -2.02 9.77 25.25
N TYR A 1055 -1.82 9.34 26.50
CA TYR A 1055 -0.61 8.62 26.91
C TYR A 1055 -0.67 7.11 26.63
N ASP A 1056 -1.82 6.54 26.23
CA ASP A 1056 -2.01 5.09 26.13
C ASP A 1056 -1.11 4.43 25.06
N GLU A 1057 -0.61 5.20 24.09
CA GLU A 1057 0.25 4.71 23.00
C GLU A 1057 1.67 5.28 23.01
N THR A 1058 1.88 6.52 23.43
CA THR A 1058 3.19 7.21 23.37
C THR A 1058 3.26 8.32 24.43
N PRO A 1059 4.44 8.62 25.02
CA PRO A 1059 4.56 9.70 26.01
C PRO A 1059 4.09 11.07 25.47
N VAL A 1060 3.24 11.74 26.23
CA VAL A 1060 2.79 13.11 25.94
C VAL A 1060 3.89 14.10 26.33
N THR A 1061 4.50 14.74 25.33
CA THR A 1061 5.60 15.72 25.52
C THR A 1061 5.06 17.12 25.81
N GLU A 1062 4.02 17.57 25.10
CA GLU A 1062 3.34 18.85 25.30
C GLU A 1062 1.82 18.70 25.23
N MET A 1063 1.09 19.49 26.04
CA MET A 1063 -0.38 19.57 25.98
C MET A 1063 -0.85 20.99 26.30
N GLU A 1064 -1.50 21.65 25.35
CA GLU A 1064 -1.99 23.03 25.45
C GLU A 1064 -3.50 23.11 25.18
N LEU A 1065 -4.27 23.84 26.01
CA LEU A 1065 -5.69 24.10 25.75
C LEU A 1065 -5.85 25.13 24.63
N LEU A 1066 -6.42 24.71 23.51
CA LEU A 1066 -6.70 25.57 22.34
C LEU A 1066 -8.01 26.33 22.49
N GLY A 1067 -8.98 25.77 23.21
CA GLY A 1067 -10.22 26.46 23.50
C GLY A 1067 -11.37 25.54 23.88
N VAL A 1068 -12.55 26.13 23.98
CA VAL A 1068 -13.79 25.45 24.38
C VAL A 1068 -14.83 25.65 23.29
N ARG A 1069 -15.55 24.58 22.92
CA ARG A 1069 -16.68 24.62 21.99
C ARG A 1069 -17.96 24.20 22.68
N GLN A 1070 -19.06 24.89 22.35
CA GLN A 1070 -20.40 24.52 22.78
C GLN A 1070 -21.23 24.17 21.56
N ILE A 1071 -21.68 22.93 21.47
CA ILE A 1071 -22.41 22.42 20.32
C ILE A 1071 -23.62 21.61 20.75
N GLN A 1072 -24.59 21.45 19.85
CA GLN A 1072 -25.70 20.53 20.05
C GLN A 1072 -25.22 19.10 19.79
N TYR A 1073 -25.06 18.30 20.84
CA TYR A 1073 -24.64 16.90 20.74
C TYR A 1073 -25.73 15.99 21.30
N LYS A 1074 -26.21 15.05 20.48
CA LYS A 1074 -27.35 14.14 20.78
C LYS A 1074 -28.57 14.87 21.37
N GLY A 1075 -28.91 16.02 20.80
CA GLY A 1075 -30.10 16.79 21.18
C GLY A 1075 -29.97 17.65 22.44
N GLU A 1076 -28.79 17.70 23.08
CA GLU A 1076 -28.50 18.59 24.22
C GLU A 1076 -27.30 19.50 23.92
N LEU A 1077 -27.29 20.72 24.48
CA LEU A 1077 -26.13 21.60 24.38
C LEU A 1077 -25.02 21.09 25.31
N LYS A 1078 -23.85 20.78 24.74
CA LYS A 1078 -22.68 20.22 25.45
C LYS A 1078 -21.43 21.06 25.21
N LYS A 1079 -20.47 20.94 26.13
CA LYS A 1079 -19.18 21.63 26.12
C LYS A 1079 -18.05 20.63 25.80
N PHE A 1080 -17.14 21.01 24.92
CA PHE A 1080 -15.94 20.24 24.57
C PHE A 1080 -14.70 21.11 24.78
N TYR A 1081 -13.64 20.51 25.32
CA TYR A 1081 -12.35 21.15 25.52
C TYR A 1081 -11.37 20.61 24.48
N LEU A 1082 -10.75 21.51 23.73
CA LEU A 1082 -9.87 21.17 22.62
C LEU A 1082 -8.42 21.44 23.01
N TYR A 1083 -7.54 20.49 22.73
CA TYR A 1083 -6.13 20.53 23.12
C TYR A 1083 -5.22 20.33 21.91
N ARG A 1084 -4.07 21.01 21.87
CA ARG A 1084 -2.93 20.60 21.04
C ARG A 1084 -2.13 19.60 21.86
N ILE A 1085 -1.89 18.43 21.29
CA ILE A 1085 -1.19 17.32 21.97
C ILE A 1085 0.02 16.92 21.15
N GLN A 1086 1.18 16.88 21.78
CA GLN A 1086 2.40 16.38 21.16
C GLN A 1086 2.79 15.05 21.77
N LEU A 1087 3.06 14.06 20.92
CA LEU A 1087 3.48 12.73 21.29
C LEU A 1087 4.89 12.47 20.75
N GLY A 1088 5.77 11.85 21.55
CA GLY A 1088 7.11 11.45 21.10
C GLY A 1088 7.96 10.85 22.23
N GLU A 1089 8.88 9.95 21.87
CA GLU A 1089 9.89 9.44 22.81
C GLU A 1089 11.03 10.46 22.94
N GLY A 1090 11.44 10.76 24.18
CA GLY A 1090 12.25 11.92 24.53
C GLY A 1090 13.67 12.02 23.94
N ASP A 1091 14.05 11.17 22.99
CA ASP A 1091 15.35 11.16 22.31
C ASP A 1091 15.27 10.99 20.76
N GLU A 1092 14.09 10.96 20.13
CA GLU A 1092 13.93 10.90 18.66
C GLU A 1092 13.41 12.22 18.03
N ASP A 1093 13.83 12.51 16.79
CA ASP A 1093 13.52 13.74 16.04
C ASP A 1093 12.07 13.83 15.50
N GLU A 1094 11.21 12.84 15.76
CA GLU A 1094 9.82 12.76 15.26
C GLU A 1094 8.81 12.98 16.39
N VAL A 1095 8.48 14.24 16.66
CA VAL A 1095 7.35 14.62 17.55
C VAL A 1095 6.14 14.89 16.67
N GLU A 1096 5.08 14.12 16.86
CA GLU A 1096 3.82 14.28 16.14
C GLU A 1096 2.84 15.14 16.94
N THR A 1097 2.05 15.96 16.25
CA THR A 1097 1.08 16.86 16.87
C THR A 1097 -0.33 16.49 16.43
N TYR A 1098 -1.25 16.45 17.40
CA TYR A 1098 -2.63 16.03 17.24
C TYR A 1098 -3.60 17.03 17.87
N LEU A 1099 -4.84 17.06 17.36
CA LEU A 1099 -5.96 17.70 18.05
C LEU A 1099 -6.56 16.70 19.04
N GLY A 1100 -6.50 17.01 20.34
CA GLY A 1100 -7.20 16.29 21.40
C GLY A 1100 -8.56 16.90 21.69
N ILE A 1101 -9.59 16.07 21.82
CA ILE A 1101 -10.96 16.49 22.10
C ILE A 1101 -11.40 15.83 23.40
N ALA A 1102 -11.76 16.60 24.42
CA ALA A 1102 -12.29 16.09 25.69
C ALA A 1102 -13.75 16.50 25.92
N GLY A 1103 -14.63 15.50 26.09
CA GLY A 1103 -16.06 15.70 26.34
C GLY A 1103 -16.94 14.52 25.90
N PRO A 1104 -18.27 14.70 25.83
CA PRO A 1104 -19.05 15.91 26.10
C PRO A 1104 -19.24 16.22 27.60
N TYR A 1105 -18.90 17.44 27.99
CA TYR A 1105 -19.24 18.02 29.29
C TYR A 1105 -20.62 18.70 29.28
N SER A 1106 -21.28 18.72 30.43
CA SER A 1106 -22.51 19.51 30.63
C SER A 1106 -22.22 21.01 30.59
N VAL A 1107 -23.13 21.82 30.06
CA VAL A 1107 -23.04 23.29 30.18
C VAL A 1107 -23.19 23.78 31.63
N ASN A 1108 -23.75 22.95 32.51
CA ASN A 1108 -23.77 23.21 33.93
C ASN A 1108 -22.37 22.96 34.52
N GLU A 1109 -21.65 24.04 34.85
CA GLU A 1109 -20.27 23.95 35.37
C GLU A 1109 -20.13 23.21 36.71
N LYS A 1110 -21.24 22.92 37.40
CA LYS A 1110 -21.24 22.10 38.62
C LYS A 1110 -21.22 20.60 38.33
N GLU A 1111 -21.51 20.19 37.10
CA GLU A 1111 -21.47 18.80 36.65
C GLU A 1111 -20.08 18.46 36.12
N MET A 1112 -19.28 17.79 36.95
CA MET A 1112 -17.89 17.45 36.65
C MET A 1112 -17.72 16.10 35.95
N ARG A 1113 -18.75 15.25 35.95
CA ARG A 1113 -18.74 13.92 35.34
C ARG A 1113 -19.36 13.96 33.94
N ILE A 1114 -18.70 13.29 33.01
CA ILE A 1114 -19.26 12.97 31.69
C ILE A 1114 -20.03 11.64 31.80
N LYS A 1115 -21.21 11.56 31.19
CA LYS A 1115 -22.05 10.34 31.22
C LYS A 1115 -21.74 9.39 30.07
N THR A 1116 -21.28 9.93 28.96
CA THR A 1116 -20.82 9.25 27.74
C THR A 1116 -19.54 9.98 27.34
N SER A 1117 -18.42 9.28 27.27
CA SER A 1117 -17.14 9.88 26.87
C SER A 1117 -16.90 9.59 25.41
N ILE A 1118 -16.58 10.62 24.64
CA ILE A 1118 -15.97 10.47 23.33
C ILE A 1118 -14.66 11.24 23.30
N THR A 1119 -13.95 11.25 24.42
CA THR A 1119 -12.65 11.90 24.54
C THR A 1119 -11.61 11.11 23.76
N GLY A 1120 -10.82 11.77 22.91
CA GLY A 1120 -9.90 11.11 21.99
C GLY A 1120 -9.03 12.06 21.19
N LEU A 1121 -8.08 11.48 20.43
CA LEU A 1121 -7.22 12.20 19.49
C LEU A 1121 -7.82 12.11 18.09
N TYR A 1122 -7.81 13.22 17.36
CA TYR A 1122 -8.08 13.21 15.92
C TYR A 1122 -6.79 12.91 15.17
N THR A 1123 -6.70 11.70 14.60
CA THR A 1123 -5.50 11.18 13.92
C THR A 1123 -5.66 11.10 12.40
N THR A 1124 -6.85 11.37 11.89
CA THR A 1124 -7.20 11.24 10.46
C THR A 1124 -6.48 12.27 9.57
N GLU A 1125 -6.24 13.48 10.07
CA GLU A 1125 -5.44 14.50 9.37
C GLU A 1125 -4.37 15.09 10.29
N ALA A 1126 -3.26 15.55 9.69
CA ALA A 1126 -2.20 16.23 10.42
C ALA A 1126 -2.75 17.49 11.11
N PHE A 1127 -2.33 17.74 12.36
CA PHE A 1127 -2.77 18.92 13.10
C PHE A 1127 -2.46 20.23 12.36
N ASP A 1128 -3.48 21.05 12.19
CA ASP A 1128 -3.40 22.39 11.61
C ASP A 1128 -4.17 23.36 12.51
N GLU A 1129 -3.45 24.38 13.01
CA GLU A 1129 -4.01 25.39 13.93
C GLU A 1129 -5.09 26.26 13.25
N GLU A 1130 -5.05 26.39 11.92
CA GLU A 1130 -6.08 27.13 11.18
C GLU A 1130 -7.37 26.33 10.97
N LYS A 1131 -7.34 25.00 11.22
CA LYS A 1131 -8.46 24.07 10.95
C LYS A 1131 -9.05 23.40 12.20
N ILE A 1132 -8.80 23.96 13.40
CA ILE A 1132 -9.24 23.36 14.67
C ILE A 1132 -10.74 23.03 14.69
N ASP A 1133 -11.59 23.92 14.16
CA ASP A 1133 -13.03 23.73 14.14
C ASP A 1133 -13.46 22.65 13.14
N GLU A 1134 -12.81 22.60 11.97
CA GLU A 1134 -13.05 21.57 10.95
C GLU A 1134 -12.63 20.19 11.45
N HIS A 1135 -11.45 20.08 12.06
CA HIS A 1135 -10.96 18.83 12.67
C HIS A 1135 -11.84 18.37 13.84
N PHE A 1136 -12.34 19.30 14.66
CA PHE A 1136 -13.28 18.99 15.73
C PHE A 1136 -14.61 18.45 15.20
N GLU A 1137 -15.17 19.07 14.16
CA GLU A 1137 -16.40 18.59 13.51
C GLU A 1137 -16.20 17.23 12.83
N ALA A 1138 -15.06 17.02 12.16
CA ALA A 1138 -14.68 15.75 11.54
C ALA A 1138 -14.56 14.63 12.59
N TYR A 1139 -13.88 14.88 13.70
CA TYR A 1139 -13.77 13.94 14.81
C TYR A 1139 -15.13 13.51 15.38
N LEU A 1140 -16.04 14.47 15.58
CA LEU A 1140 -17.38 14.15 16.09
C LEU A 1140 -18.20 13.30 15.13
N LYS A 1141 -17.98 13.48 13.82
CA LYS A 1141 -18.60 12.66 12.77
C LYS A 1141 -18.04 11.23 12.80
N GLU A 1142 -16.72 11.08 12.85
CA GLU A 1142 -16.01 9.79 12.91
C GLU A 1142 -16.49 8.95 14.10
N ILE A 1143 -16.56 9.56 15.28
CA ILE A 1143 -17.03 8.90 16.50
C ILE A 1143 -18.52 8.52 16.42
N ALA A 1144 -19.37 9.36 15.82
CA ALA A 1144 -20.78 9.05 15.68
C ALA A 1144 -20.98 7.79 14.80
N GLU A 1145 -20.22 7.67 13.72
CA GLU A 1145 -20.22 6.50 12.83
C GLU A 1145 -19.70 5.24 13.54
N TYR A 1146 -18.69 5.36 14.42
CA TYR A 1146 -18.17 4.25 15.22
C TYR A 1146 -19.24 3.67 16.17
N TYR A 1147 -19.87 4.51 16.99
CA TYR A 1147 -20.83 4.03 18.00
C TYR A 1147 -22.19 3.60 17.44
N ASP A 1148 -22.61 4.12 16.29
CA ASP A 1148 -23.84 3.67 15.61
C ASP A 1148 -23.67 2.30 14.91
N SER A 1149 -22.44 1.75 14.87
CA SER A 1149 -22.15 0.42 14.30
C SER A 1149 -22.11 -0.73 15.33
N GLU A 1150 -22.06 -0.41 16.64
CA GLU A 1150 -22.05 -1.36 17.76
C GLU A 1150 -23.44 -1.59 18.42
N GLU A 1151 -24.45 -0.78 18.09
CA GLU A 1151 -25.88 -1.01 18.43
C GLU A 1151 -26.63 -1.70 17.29
#